data_AF-A0AAU6EZR7-F1
#
_entry.id   AF-A0AAU6EZR7-F1
#
_cell.length_a   1.000
_cell.length_b   1.000
_cell.length_c   1.000
_cell.angle_alpha   90.00
_cell.angle_beta   90.00
_cell.angle_gamma   90.00
#
_symmetry.space_group_name_H-M   'P 1'
#
loop_
_entity.id
_entity.type
_entity.pdbx_description
1 polymer ?
#
loop_
_entity_poly.entity_id
_entity_poly.type
_entity_poly.pdbx_seq_one_letter_code
_entity_poly.pdbx_strand_id
1 'polypeptide(L)'
;MADLGGTHGAGAGVGLRFRVLGPALAERHGAPLALGAPQQQALLVVLLLNEGRPVSTAELLDALWGERPPARAVGILRTYVSRLRALLEPERAARTPATVLMSAGDGYALRLDTGAVDAGLFEARLSEAARLRGAGETAAAHRELGSALRLWFGVPLAGLPGPYVQRQRERLTGLWLSAQEDHFHGALELGLHRQTVAALGSFAAEHPLRERTQALLMLALHRVGRQAEAFAVYGATCRTLDGELGVGPGPELRALYERLLGSAPGGAVSAEPTPSAYPVPAQLPPDVTDFGGRTEAVTRLGALLREAAAGKTMAVAALTGLGGVGKTALAVHVAHTHRDSFPDGQLYVALRGDTSAPADISAALGHLLHSLGAAAQDIPEGAEERAALYRSMLAGRRVLILLDNAHDLMQVKPLLPGVRGCAVLITSRSRTVAPAGARIFAVDTMNEPEALRLLGAVAGHERVAAEPEAARELVASCGWLPLAIRIAGARLAARRRWTLADLAVRLRDDVRRLDELRVGKYGMEDSIRRGYEALDPCPARVFRRVAAAGVAVFGRSSVATLLGVGEQQARDAMECLVDAGLLEEHGADSYRCHDLVRLFARRQLERSPDPAERAAARVLRGAAPARTSAARAPRSAPAPVRSASGCTQTGP
;
A
#
# COMPACT_ATOMS: atom_id res chain seq x y z
N MET A 1 -26.53 17.28 72.37
CA MET A 1 -26.78 15.87 72.74
C MET A 1 -28.07 15.44 72.06
N ALA A 2 -28.08 14.23 71.50
CA ALA A 2 -29.04 13.65 70.54
C ALA A 2 -28.90 14.22 69.12
N ASP A 3 -28.18 13.60 68.18
CA ASP A 3 -28.34 12.26 67.55
C ASP A 3 -29.43 12.25 66.47
N LEU A 4 -28.98 12.30 65.21
CA LEU A 4 -29.67 11.75 64.04
C LEU A 4 -28.63 11.10 63.12
N GLY A 5 -28.14 9.94 63.56
CA GLY A 5 -28.16 8.71 62.77
C GLY A 5 -27.79 8.82 61.29
N GLY A 6 -26.49 8.70 61.03
CA GLY A 6 -26.00 8.33 59.71
C GLY A 6 -26.52 6.96 59.28
N THR A 7 -27.24 6.94 58.17
CA THR A 7 -27.38 5.75 57.32
C THR A 7 -26.78 6.11 55.96
N HIS A 8 -25.47 5.87 55.81
CA HIS A 8 -24.89 5.67 54.48
C HIS A 8 -25.55 4.43 53.89
N GLY A 9 -26.63 4.63 53.12
CA GLY A 9 -27.22 3.57 52.32
C GLY A 9 -26.13 2.98 51.43
N ALA A 10 -25.89 1.68 51.55
CA ALA A 10 -25.00 0.94 50.67
C ALA A 10 -25.30 1.33 49.21
N GLY A 11 -24.30 1.86 48.51
CA GLY A 11 -24.46 2.42 47.17
C GLY A 11 -25.12 1.40 46.23
N ALA A 12 -26.33 1.72 45.76
CA ALA A 12 -27.03 0.86 44.82
C ALA A 12 -26.27 0.86 43.48
N GLY A 13 -25.59 -0.25 43.17
CA GLY A 13 -24.83 -0.43 41.93
C GLY A 13 -23.30 -0.46 42.09
N VAL A 14 -22.77 -0.41 43.33
CA VAL A 14 -21.33 -0.42 43.59
C VAL A 14 -20.64 -1.60 42.90
N GLY A 15 -19.69 -1.27 42.03
CA GLY A 15 -18.85 -2.25 41.33
C GLY A 15 -19.41 -2.78 40.01
N LEU A 16 -20.58 -2.31 39.56
CA LEU A 16 -21.06 -2.58 38.19
C LEU A 16 -20.40 -1.65 37.18
N ARG A 17 -19.92 -2.21 36.07
CA ARG A 17 -19.39 -1.46 34.92
C ARG A 17 -19.99 -1.97 33.63
N PHE A 18 -20.32 -1.05 32.73
CA PHE A 18 -20.92 -1.34 31.44
C PHE A 18 -20.09 -0.70 30.34
N ARG A 19 -19.82 -1.49 29.31
CA ARG A 19 -19.14 -1.03 28.11
C ARG A 19 -20.05 -1.14 26.92
N VAL A 20 -20.37 0.00 26.30
CA VAL A 20 -21.29 0.13 25.17
C VAL A 20 -20.64 0.85 23.98
N LEU A 21 -19.41 1.37 24.13
CA LEU A 21 -18.57 1.91 23.04
C LEU A 21 -17.83 0.81 22.26
N GLY A 22 -18.55 -0.29 22.05
CA GLY A 22 -18.15 -1.53 21.38
C GLY A 22 -19.31 -2.53 21.52
N PRO A 23 -19.10 -3.84 21.33
CA PRO A 23 -20.07 -4.84 21.76
C PRO A 23 -20.50 -4.62 23.22
N ALA A 24 -21.79 -4.77 23.53
CA ALA A 24 -22.29 -4.52 24.89
C ALA A 24 -21.73 -5.55 25.88
N LEU A 25 -20.96 -5.08 26.86
CA LEU A 25 -20.37 -5.89 27.92
C LEU A 25 -20.75 -5.31 29.29
N ALA A 26 -20.83 -6.19 30.27
CA ALA A 26 -21.04 -5.80 31.66
C ALA A 26 -20.11 -6.59 32.58
N GLU A 27 -19.66 -5.95 33.65
CA GLU A 27 -18.80 -6.54 34.66
C GLU A 27 -19.32 -6.16 36.05
N ARG A 28 -19.14 -7.06 37.02
CA ARG A 28 -19.37 -6.79 38.45
C ARG A 28 -18.09 -7.10 39.22
N HIS A 29 -17.56 -6.10 39.93
CA HIS A 29 -16.26 -6.18 40.63
C HIS A 29 -15.13 -6.73 39.74
N GLY A 30 -15.16 -6.39 38.45
CA GLY A 30 -14.18 -6.86 37.44
C GLY A 30 -14.46 -8.24 36.83
N ALA A 31 -15.50 -8.96 37.27
CA ALA A 31 -15.89 -10.24 36.69
C ALA A 31 -16.98 -10.05 35.61
N PRO A 32 -16.87 -10.70 34.43
CA PRO A 32 -17.82 -10.53 33.34
C PRO A 32 -19.21 -11.10 33.67
N LEU A 33 -20.26 -10.39 33.24
CA LEU A 33 -21.66 -10.79 33.37
C LEU A 33 -22.22 -11.25 32.01
N ALA A 34 -22.85 -12.42 32.00
CA ALA A 34 -23.55 -12.94 30.82
C ALA A 34 -24.90 -12.23 30.64
N LEU A 35 -24.92 -11.19 29.80
CA LEU A 35 -26.10 -10.33 29.60
C LEU A 35 -27.29 -11.01 28.88
N GLY A 36 -27.12 -12.23 28.40
CA GLY A 36 -28.20 -13.03 27.78
C GLY A 36 -28.43 -12.72 26.30
N ALA A 37 -29.65 -12.99 25.81
CA ALA A 37 -30.00 -12.85 24.39
C ALA A 37 -30.00 -11.38 23.91
N PRO A 38 -29.74 -11.11 22.60
CA PRO A 38 -29.58 -9.75 22.08
C PRO A 38 -30.75 -8.79 22.40
N GLN A 39 -32.00 -9.27 22.39
CA GLN A 39 -33.16 -8.44 22.71
C GLN A 39 -33.20 -8.03 24.21
N GLN A 40 -32.70 -8.88 25.11
CA GLN A 40 -32.56 -8.56 26.54
C GLN A 40 -31.44 -7.53 26.75
N GLN A 41 -30.33 -7.68 26.01
CA GLN A 41 -29.23 -6.71 26.05
C GLN A 41 -29.67 -5.34 25.50
N ALA A 42 -30.47 -5.32 24.42
CA ALA A 42 -31.03 -4.09 23.87
C ALA A 42 -31.89 -3.33 24.90
N LEU A 43 -32.71 -4.04 25.69
CA LEU A 43 -33.50 -3.44 26.78
C LEU A 43 -32.58 -2.79 27.82
N LEU A 44 -31.52 -3.49 28.23
CA LEU A 44 -30.54 -2.95 29.17
C LEU A 44 -29.88 -1.68 28.62
N VAL A 45 -29.51 -1.67 27.34
CA VAL A 45 -28.89 -0.50 26.68
C VAL A 45 -29.83 0.71 26.67
N VAL A 46 -31.14 0.52 26.42
CA VAL A 46 -32.12 1.62 26.49
C VAL A 46 -32.09 2.27 27.88
N LEU A 47 -32.00 1.48 28.93
CA LEU A 47 -31.98 1.98 30.31
C LEU A 47 -30.61 2.58 30.70
N LEU A 48 -29.51 1.99 30.24
CA LEU A 48 -28.15 2.48 30.47
C LEU A 48 -27.95 3.88 29.88
N LEU A 49 -28.43 4.11 28.65
CA LEU A 49 -28.28 5.37 27.92
C LEU A 49 -29.35 6.42 28.28
N ASN A 50 -30.28 6.09 29.19
CA ASN A 50 -31.21 7.05 29.78
C ASN A 50 -30.74 7.56 31.16
N GLU A 51 -29.54 7.20 31.60
CA GLU A 51 -28.84 7.80 32.75
C GLU A 51 -29.69 7.90 34.03
N GLY A 52 -30.41 6.83 34.35
CA GLY A 52 -31.26 6.76 35.55
C GLY A 52 -32.61 7.46 35.45
N ARG A 53 -32.94 8.09 34.31
CA ARG A 53 -34.30 8.60 34.05
C ARG A 53 -35.27 7.42 33.84
N PRO A 54 -36.47 7.46 34.45
CA PRO A 54 -37.50 6.45 34.18
C PRO A 54 -37.90 6.43 32.70
N VAL A 55 -38.03 5.23 32.14
CA VAL A 55 -38.53 5.00 30.79
C VAL A 55 -39.81 4.18 30.90
N SER A 56 -40.91 4.70 30.37
CA SER A 56 -42.23 4.06 30.43
C SER A 56 -42.25 2.72 29.69
N THR A 57 -43.20 1.84 30.02
CA THR A 57 -43.34 0.58 29.27
C THR A 57 -43.58 0.84 27.79
N ALA A 58 -44.39 1.84 27.43
CA ALA A 58 -44.68 2.17 26.02
C ALA A 58 -43.41 2.58 25.26
N GLU A 59 -42.58 3.46 25.84
CA GLU A 59 -41.30 3.88 25.24
C GLU A 59 -40.32 2.72 25.10
N LEU A 60 -40.27 1.81 26.08
CA LEU A 60 -39.42 0.62 25.98
C LEU A 60 -39.89 -0.33 24.89
N LEU A 61 -41.19 -0.48 24.68
CA LEU A 61 -41.72 -1.30 23.57
C LEU A 61 -41.34 -0.69 22.22
N ASP A 62 -41.54 0.62 22.04
CA ASP A 62 -41.18 1.33 20.82
C ASP A 62 -39.67 1.28 20.55
N ALA A 63 -38.85 1.51 21.58
CA ALA A 63 -37.41 1.46 21.49
C ALA A 63 -36.86 0.09 21.03
N LEU A 64 -37.54 -1.00 21.40
CA LEU A 64 -37.13 -2.37 21.14
C LEU A 64 -37.65 -2.94 19.81
N TRP A 65 -38.89 -2.60 19.45
CA TRP A 65 -39.60 -3.23 18.33
C TRP A 65 -40.20 -2.24 17.31
N GLY A 66 -40.26 -0.95 17.64
CA GLY A 66 -40.88 0.08 16.81
C GLY A 66 -42.33 -0.27 16.47
N GLU A 67 -42.68 -0.10 15.20
CA GLU A 67 -44.05 -0.31 14.68
C GLU A 67 -44.51 -1.78 14.68
N ARG A 68 -43.63 -2.75 14.95
CA ARG A 68 -43.94 -4.19 14.85
C ARG A 68 -43.66 -4.96 16.14
N PRO A 69 -44.34 -4.64 17.25
CA PRO A 69 -44.18 -5.38 18.51
C PRO A 69 -44.77 -6.80 18.42
N PRO A 70 -44.19 -7.78 19.12
CA PRO A 70 -44.80 -9.11 19.28
C PRO A 70 -46.13 -9.04 20.02
N ALA A 71 -47.04 -9.98 19.75
CA ALA A 71 -48.37 -10.04 20.39
C ALA A 71 -48.35 -10.06 21.94
N ARG A 72 -47.24 -10.52 22.55
CA ARG A 72 -47.03 -10.55 24.02
C ARG A 72 -45.85 -9.66 24.47
N ALA A 73 -45.61 -8.54 23.80
CA ALA A 73 -44.43 -7.69 24.04
C ALA A 73 -44.25 -7.25 25.51
N VAL A 74 -45.33 -6.85 26.19
CA VAL A 74 -45.30 -6.47 27.63
C VAL A 74 -44.86 -7.64 28.52
N GLY A 75 -45.35 -8.85 28.25
CA GLY A 75 -44.96 -10.06 28.99
C GLY A 75 -43.49 -10.45 28.75
N ILE A 76 -43.02 -10.30 27.51
CA ILE A 76 -41.62 -10.52 27.14
C ILE A 76 -40.71 -9.50 27.86
N LEU A 77 -41.10 -8.22 27.86
CA LEU A 77 -40.36 -7.14 28.55
C LEU A 77 -40.23 -7.43 30.05
N ARG A 78 -41.33 -7.81 30.72
CA ARG A 78 -41.29 -8.19 32.15
C ARG A 78 -40.36 -9.37 32.42
N THR A 79 -40.31 -10.34 31.50
CA THR A 79 -39.40 -11.48 31.58
C THR A 79 -37.94 -11.04 31.49
N TYR A 80 -37.60 -10.14 30.56
CA TYR A 80 -36.25 -9.59 30.44
C TYR A 80 -35.86 -8.78 31.67
N VAL A 81 -36.74 -7.92 32.19
CA VAL A 81 -36.49 -7.17 33.44
C VAL A 81 -36.23 -8.11 34.61
N SER A 82 -37.02 -9.17 34.76
CA SER A 82 -36.83 -10.15 35.83
C SER A 82 -35.45 -10.83 35.76
N ARG A 83 -35.04 -11.24 34.56
CA ARG A 83 -33.71 -11.84 34.31
C ARG A 83 -32.57 -10.86 34.57
N LEU A 84 -32.72 -9.62 34.12
CA LEU A 84 -31.72 -8.57 34.36
C LEU A 84 -31.59 -8.24 35.85
N ARG A 85 -32.70 -8.18 36.60
CA ARG A 85 -32.65 -8.00 38.07
C ARG A 85 -31.87 -9.11 38.76
N ALA A 86 -32.14 -10.37 38.40
CA ALA A 86 -31.43 -11.51 38.96
C ALA A 86 -29.93 -11.49 38.61
N LEU A 87 -29.57 -10.99 37.43
CA LEU A 87 -28.17 -10.87 36.99
C LEU A 87 -27.43 -9.74 37.70
N LEU A 88 -28.05 -8.56 37.81
CA LEU A 88 -27.45 -7.34 38.36
C LEU A 88 -27.40 -7.38 39.89
N GLU A 89 -28.41 -7.96 40.54
CA GLU A 89 -28.56 -8.03 42.00
C GLU A 89 -28.76 -9.49 42.46
N PRO A 90 -27.75 -10.37 42.35
CA PRO A 90 -27.90 -11.81 42.64
C PRO A 90 -28.08 -12.11 44.14
N GLU A 91 -27.53 -11.27 45.02
CA GLU A 91 -27.63 -11.40 46.47
C GLU A 91 -28.94 -10.81 47.02
N ARG A 92 -29.79 -10.27 46.15
CA ARG A 92 -31.06 -9.67 46.54
C ARG A 92 -32.00 -10.73 47.09
N ALA A 93 -32.40 -10.58 48.35
CA ALA A 93 -33.37 -11.45 48.98
C ALA A 93 -34.69 -11.49 48.18
N ALA A 94 -35.29 -12.66 48.06
CA ALA A 94 -36.55 -12.83 47.35
C ALA A 94 -37.64 -11.90 47.91
N ARG A 95 -38.44 -11.29 47.01
CA ARG A 95 -39.55 -10.36 47.34
C ARG A 95 -39.15 -9.01 47.95
N THR A 96 -37.86 -8.65 47.97
CA THR A 96 -37.44 -7.27 48.26
C THR A 96 -37.46 -6.40 46.98
N PRO A 97 -37.63 -5.06 47.06
CA PRO A 97 -37.57 -4.20 45.89
C PRO A 97 -36.15 -4.19 45.29
N ALA A 98 -36.06 -4.14 43.95
CA ALA A 98 -34.78 -3.99 43.25
C ALA A 98 -34.25 -2.56 43.44
N THR A 99 -32.95 -2.42 43.68
CA THR A 99 -32.29 -1.14 43.99
C THR A 99 -31.49 -0.59 42.81
N VAL A 100 -31.10 -1.45 41.86
CA VAL A 100 -30.35 -1.09 40.64
C VAL A 100 -31.33 -0.93 39.47
N LEU A 101 -32.10 -1.97 39.13
CA LEU A 101 -33.14 -1.90 38.10
C LEU A 101 -34.52 -1.70 38.74
N MET A 102 -34.83 -0.44 39.04
CA MET A 102 -36.02 -0.04 39.77
C MET A 102 -37.26 0.00 38.88
N SER A 103 -38.42 -0.30 39.47
CA SER A 103 -39.71 0.04 38.86
C SER A 103 -40.05 1.48 39.24
N ALA A 104 -40.40 2.30 38.25
CA ALA A 104 -40.70 3.72 38.45
C ALA A 104 -41.94 4.08 37.61
N GLY A 105 -43.06 4.37 38.29
CA GLY A 105 -44.35 4.56 37.62
C GLY A 105 -44.80 3.32 36.84
N ASP A 106 -45.15 3.51 35.57
CA ASP A 106 -45.48 2.45 34.61
C ASP A 106 -44.26 1.89 33.86
N GLY A 107 -43.05 2.26 34.30
CA GLY A 107 -41.80 1.99 33.60
C GLY A 107 -40.68 1.49 34.51
N TYR A 108 -39.45 1.63 34.02
CA TYR A 108 -38.24 1.17 34.68
C TYR A 108 -37.14 2.23 34.61
N ALA A 109 -36.30 2.26 35.64
CA ALA A 109 -35.12 3.11 35.71
C ALA A 109 -33.91 2.28 36.16
N LEU A 110 -32.73 2.58 35.63
CA LEU A 110 -31.49 1.92 36.01
C LEU A 110 -30.60 2.89 36.78
N ARG A 111 -30.42 2.66 38.07
CA ARG A 111 -29.58 3.49 38.95
C ARG A 111 -28.19 2.87 39.08
N LEU A 112 -27.18 3.64 38.72
CA LEU A 112 -25.77 3.26 38.72
C LEU A 112 -24.90 4.38 39.27
N ASP A 113 -23.69 4.04 39.69
CA ASP A 113 -22.67 5.02 40.07
C ASP A 113 -22.26 5.88 38.87
N THR A 114 -21.86 7.13 39.13
CA THR A 114 -21.31 8.02 38.10
C THR A 114 -20.08 7.37 37.45
N GLY A 115 -20.07 7.32 36.12
CA GLY A 115 -18.98 6.70 35.37
C GLY A 115 -19.04 5.18 35.27
N ALA A 116 -20.12 4.54 35.73
CA ALA A 116 -20.33 3.10 35.53
C ALA A 116 -20.54 2.71 34.06
N VAL A 117 -20.92 3.65 33.19
CA VAL A 117 -21.14 3.45 31.75
C VAL A 117 -20.09 4.22 30.96
N ASP A 118 -19.35 3.53 30.09
CA ASP A 118 -18.28 4.14 29.30
C ASP A 118 -18.77 5.24 28.34
N ALA A 119 -20.00 5.16 27.82
CA ALA A 119 -20.62 6.24 27.03
C ALA A 119 -20.74 7.55 27.82
N GLY A 120 -21.19 7.49 29.07
CA GLY A 120 -21.28 8.69 29.93
C GLY A 120 -19.89 9.24 30.29
N LEU A 121 -18.90 8.36 30.52
CA LEU A 121 -17.51 8.78 30.69
C LEU A 121 -16.95 9.47 29.44
N PHE A 122 -17.24 8.93 28.26
CA PHE A 122 -16.81 9.49 26.99
C PHE A 122 -17.41 10.89 26.79
N GLU A 123 -18.72 11.04 26.97
CA GLU A 123 -19.40 12.34 26.84
C GLU A 123 -18.87 13.37 27.85
N ALA A 124 -18.66 12.98 29.11
CA ALA A 124 -18.07 13.85 30.13
C ALA A 124 -16.65 14.33 29.75
N ARG A 125 -15.83 13.45 29.17
CA ARG A 125 -14.48 13.79 28.68
C ARG A 125 -14.53 14.73 27.48
N LEU A 126 -15.51 14.58 26.58
CA LEU A 126 -15.72 15.51 25.48
C LEU A 126 -16.13 16.90 25.99
N SER A 127 -17.04 16.97 26.96
CA SER A 127 -17.43 18.24 27.59
C SER A 127 -16.25 18.92 28.28
N GLU A 128 -15.41 18.16 28.99
CA GLU A 128 -14.22 18.70 29.64
C GLU A 128 -13.18 19.19 28.62
N ALA A 129 -12.96 18.43 27.54
CA ALA A 129 -12.08 18.86 26.45
C ALA A 129 -12.57 20.16 25.79
N ALA A 130 -13.88 20.31 25.59
CA ALA A 130 -14.47 21.53 25.05
C ALA A 130 -14.28 22.72 26.01
N ARG A 131 -14.47 22.51 27.32
CA ARG A 131 -14.20 23.53 28.36
C ARG A 131 -12.74 23.97 28.36
N LEU A 132 -11.80 23.02 28.35
CA LEU A 132 -10.36 23.29 28.30
C LEU A 132 -9.95 24.04 27.03
N ARG A 133 -10.52 23.67 25.88
CA ARG A 133 -10.31 24.40 24.61
C ARG A 133 -10.81 25.84 24.70
N GLY A 134 -12.00 26.06 25.29
CA GLY A 134 -12.54 27.41 25.52
C GLY A 134 -11.69 28.27 26.44
N ALA A 135 -10.93 27.65 27.36
CA ALA A 135 -9.96 28.31 28.23
C ALA A 135 -8.57 28.51 27.58
N GLY A 136 -8.36 28.10 26.32
CA GLY A 136 -7.06 28.18 25.64
C GLY A 136 -6.07 27.08 26.03
N GLU A 137 -6.48 26.08 26.81
CA GLU A 137 -5.63 24.97 27.25
C GLU A 137 -5.57 23.83 26.21
N THR A 138 -5.11 24.13 24.99
CA THR A 138 -5.13 23.20 23.85
C THR A 138 -4.46 21.85 24.13
N ALA A 139 -3.33 21.85 24.87
CA ALA A 139 -2.62 20.62 25.23
C ALA A 139 -3.43 19.74 26.20
N ALA A 140 -4.15 20.34 27.15
CA ALA A 140 -4.99 19.61 28.09
C ALA A 140 -6.22 19.04 27.36
N ALA A 141 -6.88 19.84 26.52
CA ALA A 141 -8.00 19.41 25.69
C ALA A 141 -7.62 18.23 24.77
N HIS A 142 -6.44 18.27 24.13
CA HIS A 142 -5.94 17.18 23.29
C HIS A 142 -5.74 15.87 24.10
N ARG A 143 -5.20 15.95 25.32
CA ARG A 143 -5.04 14.77 26.19
C ARG A 143 -6.38 14.18 26.64
N GLU A 144 -7.37 15.01 26.93
CA GLU A 144 -8.71 14.57 27.30
C GLU A 144 -9.40 13.84 26.13
N LEU A 145 -9.34 14.41 24.92
CA LEU A 145 -9.85 13.77 23.69
C LEU A 145 -9.17 12.41 23.44
N GLY A 146 -7.83 12.36 23.54
CA GLY A 146 -7.10 11.10 23.39
C GLY A 146 -7.50 10.04 24.43
N SER A 147 -7.83 10.47 25.66
CA SER A 147 -8.31 9.59 26.72
C SER A 147 -9.74 9.10 26.48
N ALA A 148 -10.61 9.96 25.98
CA ALA A 148 -11.97 9.62 25.58
C ALA A 148 -11.98 8.56 24.47
N LEU A 149 -11.15 8.76 23.43
CA LEU A 149 -11.07 7.85 22.28
C LEU A 149 -10.57 6.44 22.65
N ARG A 150 -9.74 6.30 23.69
CA ARG A 150 -9.28 4.99 24.19
C ARG A 150 -10.38 4.14 24.86
N LEU A 151 -11.54 4.72 25.17
CA LEU A 151 -12.67 3.97 25.72
C LEU A 151 -13.31 3.04 24.66
N TRP A 152 -13.16 3.38 23.38
CA TRP A 152 -13.74 2.67 22.25
C TRP A 152 -13.00 1.37 21.94
N PHE A 153 -13.75 0.31 21.60
CA PHE A 153 -13.20 -1.02 21.32
C PHE A 153 -14.00 -1.77 20.24
N GLY A 154 -14.40 -1.04 19.19
CA GLY A 154 -15.09 -1.58 18.03
C GLY A 154 -16.37 -0.80 17.69
N VAL A 155 -17.27 -1.42 16.94
CA VAL A 155 -18.54 -0.81 16.56
C VAL A 155 -19.46 -0.74 17.79
N PRO A 156 -19.99 0.44 18.17
CA PRO A 156 -20.77 0.61 19.39
C PRO A 156 -22.07 -0.19 19.31
N LEU A 157 -22.43 -0.90 20.37
CA LEU A 157 -23.64 -1.73 20.47
C LEU A 157 -23.70 -2.87 19.43
N ALA A 158 -22.58 -3.36 18.89
CA ALA A 158 -22.54 -4.40 17.86
C ALA A 158 -23.41 -5.64 18.19
N GLY A 159 -24.17 -6.13 17.20
CA GLY A 159 -25.01 -7.33 17.33
C GLY A 159 -26.35 -7.13 18.02
N LEU A 160 -26.66 -5.91 18.49
CA LEU A 160 -27.92 -5.61 19.18
C LEU A 160 -29.00 -5.09 18.21
N PRO A 161 -30.24 -5.61 18.30
CA PRO A 161 -31.36 -5.19 17.46
C PRO A 161 -32.14 -4.01 18.07
N GLY A 162 -33.03 -3.44 17.26
CA GLY A 162 -34.05 -2.47 17.70
C GLY A 162 -33.79 -1.03 17.24
N PRO A 163 -34.85 -0.24 17.02
CA PRO A 163 -34.73 1.12 16.47
C PRO A 163 -33.96 2.08 17.39
N TYR A 164 -34.13 1.99 18.71
CA TYR A 164 -33.39 2.86 19.63
C TYR A 164 -31.88 2.57 19.59
N VAL A 165 -31.49 1.29 19.61
CA VAL A 165 -30.09 0.86 19.52
C VAL A 165 -29.46 1.36 18.23
N GLN A 166 -30.18 1.30 17.11
CA GLN A 166 -29.68 1.80 15.83
C GLN A 166 -29.44 3.33 15.87
N ARG A 167 -30.40 4.10 16.37
CA ARG A 167 -30.23 5.57 16.54
C ARG A 167 -29.06 5.91 17.46
N GLN A 168 -28.88 5.15 18.54
CA GLN A 168 -27.75 5.37 19.46
C GLN A 168 -26.42 4.98 18.83
N ARG A 169 -26.36 3.91 18.03
CA ARG A 169 -25.16 3.56 17.25
C ARG A 169 -24.76 4.71 16.33
N GLU A 170 -25.70 5.28 15.61
CA GLU A 170 -25.47 6.43 14.72
C GLU A 170 -25.01 7.66 15.50
N ARG A 171 -25.70 8.01 16.59
CA ARG A 171 -25.33 9.15 17.47
C ARG A 171 -23.92 8.99 18.03
N LEU A 172 -23.60 7.85 18.63
CA LEU A 172 -22.30 7.57 19.23
C LEU A 172 -21.20 7.58 18.17
N THR A 173 -21.43 6.96 17.01
CA THR A 173 -20.48 6.99 15.88
C THR A 173 -20.24 8.44 15.43
N GLY A 174 -21.29 9.26 15.34
CA GLY A 174 -21.16 10.69 15.04
C GLY A 174 -20.28 11.44 16.03
N LEU A 175 -20.48 11.20 17.34
CA LEU A 175 -19.63 11.79 18.39
C LEU A 175 -18.18 11.33 18.30
N TRP A 176 -17.92 10.05 18.00
CA TRP A 176 -16.58 9.51 17.81
C TRP A 176 -15.87 10.18 16.62
N LEU A 177 -16.56 10.34 15.50
CA LEU A 177 -16.02 11.00 14.30
C LEU A 177 -15.63 12.45 14.61
N SER A 178 -16.53 13.20 15.27
CA SER A 178 -16.25 14.58 15.67
C SER A 178 -15.09 14.67 16.66
N ALA A 179 -15.03 13.76 17.65
CA ALA A 179 -13.93 13.70 18.62
C ALA A 179 -12.58 13.38 17.96
N GLN A 180 -12.55 12.52 16.94
CA GLN A 180 -11.35 12.27 16.13
C GLN A 180 -10.91 13.53 15.37
N GLU A 181 -11.83 14.20 14.69
CA GLU A 181 -11.55 15.47 13.99
C GLU A 181 -11.00 16.53 14.96
N ASP A 182 -11.58 16.64 16.16
CA ASP A 182 -11.13 17.56 17.19
C ASP A 182 -9.77 17.19 17.78
N HIS A 183 -9.49 15.89 17.94
CA HIS A 183 -8.19 15.40 18.40
C HIS A 183 -7.09 15.72 17.38
N PHE A 184 -7.36 15.50 16.09
CA PHE A 184 -6.47 15.87 14.99
C PHE A 184 -6.27 17.39 14.89
N HIS A 185 -7.34 18.17 15.01
CA HIS A 185 -7.23 19.64 15.04
C HIS A 185 -6.30 20.11 16.16
N GLY A 186 -6.51 19.62 17.39
CA GLY A 186 -5.64 19.95 18.53
C GLY A 186 -4.19 19.54 18.30
N ALA A 187 -3.93 18.37 17.70
CA ALA A 187 -2.58 17.95 17.34
C ALA A 187 -1.92 18.89 16.34
N LEU A 188 -2.69 19.39 15.36
CA LEU A 188 -2.19 20.38 14.40
C LEU A 188 -1.93 21.75 15.04
N GLU A 189 -2.71 22.19 16.02
CA GLU A 189 -2.43 23.42 16.78
C GLU A 189 -1.15 23.30 17.63
N LEU A 190 -0.87 22.12 18.16
CA LEU A 190 0.31 21.84 18.99
C LEU A 190 1.61 21.61 18.18
N GLY A 191 1.60 21.82 16.86
CA GLY A 191 2.79 21.62 16.03
C GLY A 191 3.09 20.17 15.66
N LEU A 192 2.23 19.20 16.03
CA LEU A 192 2.44 17.76 15.82
C LEU A 192 2.08 17.31 14.40
N HIS A 193 2.34 18.15 13.40
CA HIS A 193 1.86 17.97 12.03
C HIS A 193 2.37 16.65 11.41
N ARG A 194 3.69 16.41 11.47
CA ARG A 194 4.33 15.22 10.85
C ARG A 194 3.86 13.90 11.46
N GLN A 195 3.62 13.88 12.77
CA GLN A 195 3.15 12.68 13.48
C GLN A 195 1.67 12.39 13.18
N THR A 196 0.91 13.41 12.78
CA THR A 196 -0.54 13.33 12.56
C THR A 196 -0.90 12.90 11.13
N VAL A 197 -0.09 13.23 10.12
CA VAL A 197 -0.42 13.03 8.69
C VAL A 197 -0.78 11.59 8.35
N ALA A 198 -0.05 10.59 8.86
CA ALA A 198 -0.34 9.19 8.53
C ALA A 198 -1.69 8.73 9.09
N ALA A 199 -1.94 8.97 10.38
CA ALA A 199 -3.19 8.60 11.03
C ALA A 199 -4.40 9.35 10.45
N LEU A 200 -4.25 10.64 10.18
CA LEU A 200 -5.28 11.46 9.56
C LEU A 200 -5.53 11.06 8.10
N GLY A 201 -4.49 10.65 7.36
CA GLY A 201 -4.62 10.12 6.00
C GLY A 201 -5.44 8.84 5.94
N SER A 202 -5.19 7.89 6.85
CA SER A 202 -6.02 6.66 6.96
C SER A 202 -7.46 6.99 7.31
N PHE A 203 -7.69 7.88 8.30
CA PHE A 203 -9.03 8.28 8.71
C PHE A 203 -9.79 9.01 7.59
N ALA A 204 -9.11 9.86 6.81
CA ALA A 204 -9.68 10.56 5.66
C ALA A 204 -10.08 9.60 4.52
N ALA A 205 -9.33 8.52 4.32
CA ALA A 205 -9.65 7.50 3.33
C ALA A 205 -10.87 6.66 3.73
N GLU A 206 -11.08 6.43 5.02
CA GLU A 206 -12.26 5.75 5.57
C GLU A 206 -13.52 6.64 5.55
N HIS A 207 -13.33 7.97 5.57
CA HIS A 207 -14.42 8.95 5.62
C HIS A 207 -14.30 10.01 4.51
N PRO A 208 -14.35 9.60 3.22
CA PRO A 208 -14.07 10.49 2.10
C PRO A 208 -15.11 11.62 1.94
N LEU A 209 -16.35 11.43 2.41
CA LEU A 209 -17.42 12.43 2.36
C LEU A 209 -17.38 13.46 3.51
N ARG A 210 -16.47 13.31 4.48
CA ARG A 210 -16.36 14.26 5.60
C ARG A 210 -15.38 15.38 5.27
N GLU A 211 -15.92 16.50 4.78
CA GLU A 211 -15.13 17.66 4.35
C GLU A 211 -14.20 18.22 5.43
N ARG A 212 -14.64 18.27 6.70
CA ARG A 212 -13.79 18.71 7.83
C ARG A 212 -12.55 17.84 7.99
N THR A 213 -12.70 16.52 7.88
CA THR A 213 -11.57 15.58 7.89
C THR A 213 -10.62 15.85 6.70
N GLN A 214 -11.16 16.06 5.50
CA GLN A 214 -10.34 16.37 4.32
C GLN A 214 -9.61 17.71 4.46
N ALA A 215 -10.27 18.73 5.02
CA ALA A 215 -9.69 20.03 5.31
C ALA A 215 -8.52 19.93 6.31
N LEU A 216 -8.67 19.14 7.38
CA LEU A 216 -7.59 18.88 8.34
C LEU A 216 -6.40 18.19 7.67
N LEU A 217 -6.64 17.21 6.80
CA LEU A 217 -5.58 16.51 6.07
C LEU A 217 -4.85 17.46 5.12
N MET A 218 -5.60 18.28 4.38
CA MET A 218 -5.06 19.31 3.50
C MET A 218 -4.19 20.31 4.28
N LEU A 219 -4.65 20.80 5.43
CA LEU A 219 -3.89 21.68 6.30
C LEU A 219 -2.63 21.01 6.86
N ALA A 220 -2.73 19.76 7.30
CA ALA A 220 -1.60 18.99 7.83
C ALA A 220 -0.51 18.80 6.77
N LEU A 221 -0.89 18.40 5.56
CA LEU A 221 0.00 18.22 4.41
C LEU A 221 0.66 19.55 4.00
N HIS A 222 -0.10 20.64 3.97
CA HIS A 222 0.43 21.97 3.68
C HIS A 222 1.47 22.41 4.73
N ARG A 223 1.18 22.24 6.03
CA ARG A 223 2.10 22.62 7.13
C ARG A 223 3.39 21.80 7.16
N VAL A 224 3.42 20.60 6.58
CA VAL A 224 4.65 19.80 6.44
C VAL A 224 5.35 19.99 5.10
N GLY A 225 4.94 20.98 4.30
CA GLY A 225 5.55 21.31 3.00
C GLY A 225 5.11 20.41 1.83
N ARG A 226 4.09 19.57 2.00
CA ARG A 226 3.55 18.65 0.97
C ARG A 226 2.38 19.31 0.22
N GLN A 227 2.60 20.49 -0.34
CA GLN A 227 1.55 21.33 -0.93
C GLN A 227 0.82 20.67 -2.12
N ALA A 228 1.55 19.98 -3.00
CA ALA A 228 0.93 19.26 -4.13
C ALA A 228 -0.06 18.18 -3.65
N GLU A 229 0.28 17.48 -2.57
CA GLU A 229 -0.60 16.47 -1.98
C GLU A 229 -1.78 17.09 -1.25
N ALA A 230 -1.58 18.24 -0.59
CA ALA A 230 -2.65 19.02 0.00
C ALA A 230 -3.70 19.42 -1.06
N PHE A 231 -3.27 19.93 -2.22
CA PHE A 231 -4.19 20.29 -3.31
C PHE A 231 -4.78 19.07 -4.03
N ALA A 232 -4.05 17.96 -4.10
CA ALA A 232 -4.59 16.70 -4.60
C ALA A 232 -5.75 16.19 -3.73
N VAL A 233 -5.69 16.39 -2.40
CA VAL A 233 -6.79 16.08 -1.47
C VAL A 233 -8.03 16.91 -1.80
N TYR A 234 -7.89 18.22 -2.04
CA TYR A 234 -9.01 19.07 -2.46
C TYR A 234 -9.64 18.58 -3.77
N GLY A 235 -8.83 18.37 -4.81
CA GLY A 235 -9.31 17.89 -6.11
C GLY A 235 -9.98 16.51 -6.04
N ALA A 236 -9.45 15.59 -5.23
CA ALA A 236 -10.07 14.30 -4.98
C ALA A 236 -11.40 14.43 -4.24
N THR A 237 -11.47 15.30 -3.22
CA THR A 237 -12.69 15.55 -2.45
C THR A 237 -13.80 16.12 -3.34
N CYS A 238 -13.49 17.09 -4.21
CA CYS A 238 -14.45 17.63 -5.17
C CYS A 238 -15.06 16.54 -6.07
N ARG A 239 -14.22 15.66 -6.63
CA ARG A 239 -14.71 14.55 -7.47
C ARG A 239 -15.58 13.56 -6.70
N THR A 240 -15.23 13.27 -5.45
CA THR A 240 -16.00 12.34 -4.63
C THR A 240 -17.35 12.93 -4.21
N LEU A 241 -17.40 14.21 -3.80
CA LEU A 241 -18.67 14.87 -3.45
C LEU A 241 -19.60 15.01 -4.66
N ASP A 242 -19.05 15.37 -5.82
CA ASP A 242 -19.81 15.45 -7.06
C ASP A 242 -20.32 14.07 -7.49
N GLY A 243 -19.47 13.04 -7.45
CA GLY A 243 -19.82 11.69 -7.85
C GLY A 243 -20.82 10.97 -6.94
N GLU A 244 -20.73 11.16 -5.61
CA GLU A 244 -21.56 10.43 -4.64
C GLU A 244 -22.82 11.20 -4.21
N LEU A 245 -22.75 12.54 -4.18
CA LEU A 245 -23.81 13.40 -3.65
C LEU A 245 -24.35 14.42 -4.66
N GLY A 246 -23.68 14.61 -5.81
CA GLY A 246 -24.06 15.60 -6.82
C GLY A 246 -23.89 17.05 -6.37
N VAL A 247 -22.99 17.29 -5.39
CA VAL A 247 -22.73 18.62 -4.82
C VAL A 247 -21.24 18.97 -4.87
N GLY A 248 -20.94 20.26 -5.00
CA GLY A 248 -19.57 20.77 -4.88
C GLY A 248 -19.10 20.85 -3.41
N PRO A 249 -17.81 21.13 -3.16
CA PRO A 249 -17.27 21.29 -1.81
C PRO A 249 -17.98 22.41 -1.06
N GLY A 250 -18.12 22.30 0.25
CA GLY A 250 -18.66 23.33 1.13
C GLY A 250 -17.77 24.58 1.22
N PRO A 251 -18.29 25.68 1.80
CA PRO A 251 -17.61 26.97 1.85
C PRO A 251 -16.33 26.94 2.71
N GLU A 252 -16.30 26.15 3.78
CA GLU A 252 -15.13 26.05 4.66
C GLU A 252 -13.91 25.41 3.96
N LEU A 253 -14.16 24.34 3.20
CA LEU A 253 -13.12 23.65 2.44
C LEU A 253 -12.62 24.51 1.27
N ARG A 254 -13.52 25.21 0.57
CA ARG A 254 -13.18 26.21 -0.46
C ARG A 254 -12.34 27.35 0.11
N ALA A 255 -12.77 27.97 1.20
CA ALA A 255 -12.05 29.07 1.84
C ALA A 255 -10.67 28.63 2.36
N LEU A 256 -10.53 27.38 2.82
CA LEU A 256 -9.21 26.85 3.15
C LEU A 256 -8.34 26.69 1.90
N TYR A 257 -8.86 26.09 0.83
CA TYR A 257 -8.13 25.95 -0.43
C TYR A 257 -7.67 27.30 -0.99
N GLU A 258 -8.55 28.30 -1.01
CA GLU A 258 -8.24 29.68 -1.42
C GLU A 258 -7.20 30.35 -0.53
N ARG A 259 -7.29 30.20 0.79
CA ARG A 259 -6.26 30.71 1.72
C ARG A 259 -4.91 30.05 1.49
N LEU A 260 -4.88 28.74 1.23
CA LEU A 260 -3.64 28.00 0.95
C LEU A 260 -3.08 28.31 -0.46
N LEU A 261 -3.92 28.71 -1.41
CA LEU A 261 -3.54 29.24 -2.72
C LEU A 261 -2.96 30.65 -2.63
N GLY A 262 -3.59 31.54 -1.84
CA GLY A 262 -3.16 32.92 -1.63
C GLY A 262 -1.98 33.07 -0.67
N SER A 263 -1.73 32.06 0.15
CA SER A 263 -0.51 31.94 0.97
C SER A 263 0.67 31.48 0.12
N ALA A 264 1.06 32.28 -0.88
CA ALA A 264 2.45 32.34 -1.30
C ALA A 264 3.28 32.95 -0.14
N PRO A 265 4.55 32.58 0.07
CA PRO A 265 5.34 33.11 1.18
C PRO A 265 5.58 34.61 0.98
N GLY A 266 4.86 35.45 1.74
CA GLY A 266 5.00 36.90 1.70
C GLY A 266 4.00 37.57 2.65
N GLY A 267 4.35 37.64 3.93
CA GLY A 267 3.51 38.30 4.96
C GLY A 267 4.26 38.55 6.27
N ALA A 268 5.16 39.53 6.25
CA ALA A 268 5.73 40.33 7.35
C ALA A 268 5.88 39.71 8.76
N VAL A 269 7.06 39.16 9.05
CA VAL A 269 7.84 39.56 10.23
C VAL A 269 9.24 39.90 9.73
N SER A 270 9.71 41.12 10.03
CA SER A 270 11.02 41.60 9.60
C SER A 270 12.14 40.69 10.11
N ALA A 271 12.83 40.01 9.18
CA ALA A 271 14.17 39.47 9.36
C ALA A 271 14.86 39.42 7.99
N GLU A 272 16.14 39.82 7.99
CA GLU A 272 17.02 40.05 6.84
C GLU A 272 17.05 38.93 5.78
N PRO A 273 17.42 39.25 4.51
CA PRO A 273 17.38 38.29 3.41
C PRO A 273 18.44 37.20 3.61
N THR A 274 17.99 36.00 3.97
CA THR A 274 18.79 34.78 3.85
C THR A 274 18.41 34.11 2.51
N PRO A 275 19.37 33.60 1.71
CA PRO A 275 19.06 33.01 0.41
C PRO A 275 18.04 31.88 0.56
N SER A 276 16.99 31.92 -0.27
CA SER A 276 15.98 30.85 -0.39
C SER A 276 16.67 29.54 -0.74
N ALA A 277 16.90 28.69 0.27
CA ALA A 277 17.35 27.33 0.08
C ALA A 277 16.12 26.49 -0.26
N TYR A 278 15.81 26.35 -1.55
CA TYR A 278 14.99 25.23 -2.00
C TYR A 278 15.61 23.94 -1.42
N PRO A 279 14.82 23.08 -0.76
CA PRO A 279 15.37 21.85 -0.21
C PRO A 279 15.96 21.03 -1.35
N VAL A 280 17.19 20.55 -1.14
CA VAL A 280 17.86 19.65 -2.08
C VAL A 280 16.93 18.47 -2.40
N PRO A 281 16.65 18.18 -3.68
CA PRO A 281 15.75 17.10 -4.06
C PRO A 281 16.16 15.75 -3.48
N ALA A 282 15.23 15.04 -2.84
CA ALA A 282 15.45 13.69 -2.29
C ALA A 282 14.26 12.80 -2.67
N GLN A 283 14.14 12.48 -3.96
CA GLN A 283 12.91 11.92 -4.55
C GLN A 283 12.96 10.40 -4.79
N LEU A 284 14.02 9.73 -4.36
CA LEU A 284 14.13 8.28 -4.54
C LEU A 284 12.96 7.55 -3.87
N PRO A 285 12.33 6.56 -4.52
CA PRO A 285 11.36 5.68 -3.88
C PRO A 285 11.97 4.99 -2.65
N PRO A 286 11.15 4.51 -1.70
CA PRO A 286 11.66 3.77 -0.54
C PRO A 286 12.60 2.64 -0.95
N ASP A 287 13.71 2.48 -0.22
CA ASP A 287 14.63 1.37 -0.46
C ASP A 287 13.96 0.03 -0.13
N VAL A 288 14.45 -1.03 -0.75
CA VAL A 288 13.98 -2.40 -0.54
C VAL A 288 14.69 -2.97 0.69
N THR A 289 14.00 -3.02 1.82
CA THR A 289 14.57 -3.49 3.10
C THR A 289 15.00 -4.95 3.08
N ASP A 290 14.39 -5.76 2.22
CA ASP A 290 14.71 -7.16 1.96
C ASP A 290 15.66 -7.35 0.75
N PHE A 291 16.39 -6.30 0.34
CA PHE A 291 17.31 -6.41 -0.79
C PHE A 291 18.43 -7.41 -0.49
N GLY A 292 18.48 -8.49 -1.27
CA GLY A 292 19.45 -9.55 -1.13
C GLY A 292 20.09 -9.93 -2.46
N GLY A 293 21.43 -10.06 -2.46
CA GLY A 293 22.18 -10.52 -3.62
C GLY A 293 22.69 -9.42 -4.54
N ARG A 294 23.11 -9.81 -5.76
CA ARG A 294 23.56 -8.91 -6.83
C ARG A 294 24.77 -8.06 -6.49
N THR A 295 25.65 -8.58 -5.65
CA THR A 295 26.84 -7.87 -5.17
C THR A 295 27.71 -7.36 -6.32
N GLU A 296 27.90 -8.14 -7.39
CA GLU A 296 28.67 -7.70 -8.56
C GLU A 296 28.00 -6.51 -9.27
N ALA A 297 26.69 -6.60 -9.52
CA ALA A 297 25.94 -5.53 -10.21
C ALA A 297 25.93 -4.25 -9.36
N VAL A 298 25.71 -4.35 -8.05
CA VAL A 298 25.78 -3.23 -7.10
C VAL A 298 27.17 -2.60 -7.13
N THR A 299 28.23 -3.41 -7.09
CA THR A 299 29.61 -2.93 -7.10
C THR A 299 29.94 -2.19 -8.40
N ARG A 300 29.56 -2.76 -9.55
CA ARG A 300 29.83 -2.19 -10.88
C ARG A 300 29.05 -0.89 -11.12
N LEU A 301 27.77 -0.86 -10.76
CA LEU A 301 26.96 0.36 -10.84
C LEU A 301 27.48 1.43 -9.87
N GLY A 302 27.86 1.04 -8.65
CA GLY A 302 28.44 1.96 -7.66
C GLY A 302 29.78 2.56 -8.09
N ALA A 303 30.64 1.79 -8.76
CA ALA A 303 31.86 2.31 -9.38
C ALA A 303 31.55 3.40 -10.42
N LEU A 304 30.56 3.14 -11.29
CA LEU A 304 30.10 4.09 -12.29
C LEU A 304 29.53 5.38 -11.68
N LEU A 305 28.73 5.27 -10.61
CA LEU A 305 28.20 6.44 -9.90
C LEU A 305 29.31 7.28 -9.24
N ARG A 306 30.33 6.63 -8.66
CA ARG A 306 31.48 7.34 -8.08
C ARG A 306 32.33 8.05 -9.13
N GLU A 307 32.53 7.44 -10.30
CA GLU A 307 33.21 8.08 -11.44
C GLU A 307 32.47 9.35 -11.90
N ALA A 308 31.13 9.29 -11.95
CA ALA A 308 30.28 10.42 -12.29
C ALA A 308 30.37 11.54 -11.24
N ALA A 309 30.25 11.19 -9.95
CA ALA A 309 30.31 12.12 -8.83
C ALA A 309 31.67 12.83 -8.72
N ALA A 310 32.75 12.19 -9.18
CA ALA A 310 34.08 12.78 -9.30
C ALA A 310 34.20 13.80 -10.46
N GLY A 311 33.13 14.05 -11.22
CA GLY A 311 33.09 15.04 -12.29
C GLY A 311 33.88 14.67 -13.55
N LYS A 312 34.33 13.41 -13.67
CA LYS A 312 35.15 12.95 -14.80
C LYS A 312 34.34 12.85 -16.09
N THR A 313 33.12 12.30 -16.01
CA THR A 313 32.20 12.09 -17.13
C THR A 313 30.75 12.21 -16.66
N MET A 314 29.81 12.42 -17.59
CA MET A 314 28.39 12.11 -17.34
C MET A 314 28.23 10.59 -17.44
N ALA A 315 27.69 9.95 -16.41
CA ALA A 315 27.49 8.50 -16.43
C ALA A 315 26.02 8.16 -16.63
N VAL A 316 25.74 7.35 -17.67
CA VAL A 316 24.40 6.83 -17.94
C VAL A 316 24.47 5.31 -17.91
N ALA A 317 23.62 4.69 -17.10
CA ALA A 317 23.52 3.24 -17.01
C ALA A 317 22.08 2.79 -17.28
N ALA A 318 21.90 1.87 -18.23
CA ALA A 318 20.61 1.29 -18.57
C ALA A 318 20.52 -0.14 -18.05
N LEU A 319 19.65 -0.38 -17.06
CA LEU A 319 19.35 -1.68 -16.50
C LEU A 319 18.21 -2.32 -17.31
N THR A 320 18.50 -3.42 -17.99
CA THR A 320 17.58 -4.08 -18.94
C THR A 320 17.31 -5.52 -18.51
N GLY A 321 16.19 -6.11 -18.94
CA GLY A 321 15.86 -7.51 -18.61
C GLY A 321 14.37 -7.77 -18.37
N LEU A 322 14.03 -9.01 -18.02
CA LEU A 322 12.64 -9.47 -17.88
C LEU A 322 11.80 -8.69 -16.85
N GLY A 323 10.47 -8.75 -17.02
CA GLY A 323 9.52 -8.29 -15.99
C GLY A 323 9.69 -9.07 -14.67
N GLY A 324 9.67 -8.37 -13.53
CA GLY A 324 9.82 -9.01 -12.22
C GLY A 324 11.24 -9.43 -11.83
N VAL A 325 12.24 -9.19 -12.70
CA VAL A 325 13.65 -9.49 -12.40
C VAL A 325 14.27 -8.49 -11.42
N GLY A 326 13.58 -7.42 -11.00
CA GLY A 326 14.07 -6.49 -9.96
C GLY A 326 15.05 -5.42 -10.42
N LYS A 327 14.93 -4.92 -11.66
CA LYS A 327 15.73 -3.80 -12.18
C LYS A 327 15.52 -2.52 -11.36
N THR A 328 14.27 -2.15 -11.13
CA THR A 328 13.87 -1.00 -10.30
C THR A 328 14.41 -1.13 -8.88
N ALA A 329 14.27 -2.30 -8.26
CA ALA A 329 14.82 -2.57 -6.94
C ALA A 329 16.34 -2.38 -6.89
N LEU A 330 17.08 -2.91 -7.88
CA LEU A 330 18.54 -2.73 -7.97
C LEU A 330 18.92 -1.25 -8.18
N ALA A 331 18.23 -0.54 -9.06
CA ALA A 331 18.51 0.87 -9.34
C ALA A 331 18.25 1.75 -8.11
N VAL A 332 17.12 1.56 -7.44
CA VAL A 332 16.76 2.26 -6.20
C VAL A 332 17.78 1.97 -5.09
N HIS A 333 18.14 0.71 -4.88
CA HIS A 333 19.10 0.32 -3.84
C HIS A 333 20.50 0.94 -4.06
N VAL A 334 21.00 0.89 -5.29
CA VAL A 334 22.28 1.51 -5.65
C VAL A 334 22.21 3.03 -5.50
N ALA A 335 21.07 3.65 -5.88
CA ALA A 335 20.86 5.08 -5.74
C ALA A 335 20.87 5.53 -4.27
N HIS A 336 20.21 4.80 -3.37
CA HIS A 336 20.25 5.06 -1.92
C HIS A 336 21.67 4.94 -1.37
N THR A 337 22.39 3.88 -1.74
CA THR A 337 23.75 3.61 -1.28
C THR A 337 24.74 4.72 -1.69
N HIS A 338 24.48 5.42 -2.79
CA HIS A 338 25.37 6.46 -3.33
C HIS A 338 24.80 7.88 -3.25
N ARG A 339 23.68 8.07 -2.55
CA ARG A 339 22.99 9.37 -2.49
C ARG A 339 23.92 10.50 -2.02
N ASP A 340 24.79 10.21 -1.07
CA ASP A 340 25.69 11.21 -0.45
C ASP A 340 26.80 11.65 -1.42
N SER A 341 27.02 10.91 -2.51
CA SER A 341 27.91 11.32 -3.61
C SER A 341 27.30 12.40 -4.52
N PHE A 342 25.99 12.65 -4.40
CA PHE A 342 25.23 13.61 -5.20
C PHE A 342 24.52 14.62 -4.27
N PRO A 343 25.28 15.54 -3.66
CA PRO A 343 24.75 16.45 -2.63
C PRO A 343 23.77 17.49 -3.16
N ASP A 344 23.70 17.70 -4.47
CA ASP A 344 22.74 18.63 -5.09
C ASP A 344 21.41 17.95 -5.42
N GLY A 345 21.28 16.66 -5.12
CA GLY A 345 20.00 15.96 -4.98
C GLY A 345 19.87 14.68 -5.79
N GLN A 346 18.73 14.02 -5.60
CA GLN A 346 18.31 12.85 -6.34
C GLN A 346 16.89 13.04 -6.86
N LEU A 347 16.72 12.81 -8.17
CA LEU A 347 15.48 12.99 -8.91
C LEU A 347 14.96 11.63 -9.37
N TYR A 348 13.63 11.45 -9.37
CA TYR A 348 12.98 10.21 -9.79
C TYR A 348 11.83 10.49 -10.76
N VAL A 349 11.78 9.73 -11.86
CA VAL A 349 10.70 9.80 -12.85
C VAL A 349 10.21 8.40 -13.17
N ALA A 350 8.92 8.14 -12.96
CA ALA A 350 8.25 6.93 -13.42
C ALA A 350 7.71 7.13 -14.84
N LEU A 351 8.35 6.52 -15.84
CA LEU A 351 8.04 6.70 -17.27
C LEU A 351 6.87 5.83 -17.76
N ARG A 352 6.48 4.81 -16.99
CA ARG A 352 5.29 3.96 -17.22
C ARG A 352 5.27 3.32 -18.62
N GLY A 353 6.44 2.92 -19.12
CA GLY A 353 6.64 2.40 -20.47
C GLY A 353 6.01 1.04 -20.78
N ASP A 354 5.43 0.35 -19.79
CA ASP A 354 4.69 -0.90 -19.96
C ASP A 354 3.17 -0.72 -19.84
N THR A 355 2.68 0.51 -20.03
CA THR A 355 1.25 0.85 -19.94
C THR A 355 0.75 1.50 -21.23
N SER A 356 -0.56 1.45 -21.48
CA SER A 356 -1.19 2.12 -22.63
C SER A 356 -1.19 3.66 -22.52
N ALA A 357 -0.75 4.22 -21.39
CA ALA A 357 -0.68 5.65 -21.12
C ALA A 357 0.69 6.02 -20.53
N PRO A 358 1.75 6.06 -21.37
CA PRO A 358 3.10 6.41 -20.93
C PRO A 358 3.16 7.82 -20.32
N ALA A 359 4.22 8.11 -19.56
CA ALA A 359 4.41 9.45 -18.99
C ALA A 359 4.60 10.51 -20.08
N ASP A 360 3.90 11.64 -19.93
CA ASP A 360 4.16 12.84 -20.70
C ASP A 360 5.50 13.46 -20.27
N ILE A 361 6.44 13.52 -21.20
CA ILE A 361 7.80 14.01 -20.97
C ILE A 361 7.81 15.52 -20.68
N SER A 362 6.90 16.30 -21.26
CA SER A 362 6.82 17.73 -20.97
C SER A 362 6.38 17.98 -19.53
N ALA A 363 5.37 17.24 -19.07
CA ALA A 363 4.94 17.28 -17.67
C ALA A 363 6.04 16.78 -16.71
N ALA A 364 6.75 15.70 -17.07
CA ALA A 364 7.87 15.20 -16.28
C ALA A 364 9.00 16.24 -16.14
N LEU A 365 9.40 16.90 -17.24
CA LEU A 365 10.37 17.99 -17.21
C LEU A 365 9.91 19.17 -16.35
N GLY A 366 8.62 19.55 -16.44
CA GLY A 366 8.04 20.58 -15.57
C GLY A 366 8.17 20.23 -14.08
N HIS A 367 7.89 18.99 -13.70
CA HIS A 367 8.08 18.51 -12.32
C HIS A 367 9.56 18.52 -11.90
N LEU A 368 10.48 18.09 -12.77
CA LEU A 368 11.92 18.10 -12.49
C LEU A 368 12.47 19.52 -12.31
N LEU A 369 12.07 20.45 -13.16
CA LEU A 369 12.43 21.86 -13.08
C LEU A 369 11.94 22.49 -11.78
N HIS A 370 10.67 22.25 -11.42
CA HIS A 370 10.12 22.71 -10.17
C HIS A 370 10.89 22.15 -8.96
N SER A 371 11.26 20.87 -9.03
CA SER A 371 12.06 20.20 -8.00
C SER A 371 13.46 20.80 -7.85
N LEU A 372 14.07 21.24 -8.94
CA LEU A 372 15.39 21.88 -8.95
C LEU A 372 15.37 23.35 -8.50
N GLY A 373 14.18 23.88 -8.20
CA GLY A 373 13.96 25.25 -7.71
C GLY A 373 13.54 26.27 -8.78
N ALA A 374 13.09 25.83 -9.96
CA ALA A 374 12.54 26.75 -10.95
C ALA A 374 11.20 27.31 -10.46
N ALA A 375 11.04 28.63 -10.50
CA ALA A 375 9.77 29.26 -10.21
C ALA A 375 8.77 28.95 -11.32
N ALA A 376 7.49 28.77 -10.97
CA ALA A 376 6.48 28.30 -11.92
C ALA A 376 6.33 29.22 -13.14
N GLN A 377 6.52 30.52 -12.97
CA GLN A 377 6.47 31.52 -14.05
C GLN A 377 7.66 31.44 -15.02
N ASP A 378 8.79 30.85 -14.60
CA ASP A 378 10.01 30.76 -15.40
C ASP A 378 10.10 29.44 -16.18
N ILE A 379 9.17 28.51 -15.93
CA ILE A 379 9.12 27.22 -16.63
C ILE A 379 8.38 27.42 -17.97
N PRO A 380 9.05 27.26 -19.12
CA PRO A 380 8.42 27.41 -20.44
C PRO A 380 7.29 26.39 -20.66
N GLU A 381 6.39 26.61 -21.62
CA GLU A 381 5.35 25.62 -21.95
C GLU A 381 5.88 24.48 -22.84
N GLY A 382 6.81 24.80 -23.75
CA GLY A 382 7.35 23.86 -24.73
C GLY A 382 8.34 22.85 -24.14
N ALA A 383 8.30 21.61 -24.66
CA ALA A 383 9.10 20.50 -24.15
C ALA A 383 10.60 20.67 -24.42
N GLU A 384 10.97 21.27 -25.55
CA GLU A 384 12.37 21.50 -25.92
C GLU A 384 12.99 22.60 -25.05
N GLU A 385 12.26 23.69 -24.80
CA GLU A 385 12.66 24.79 -23.94
C GLU A 385 12.78 24.33 -22.48
N ARG A 386 11.83 23.52 -22.00
CA ARG A 386 11.93 22.87 -20.68
C ARG A 386 13.16 21.99 -20.57
N ALA A 387 13.46 21.18 -21.60
CA ALA A 387 14.65 20.35 -21.61
C ALA A 387 15.95 21.19 -21.61
N ALA A 388 15.96 22.33 -22.32
CA ALA A 388 17.07 23.27 -22.32
C ALA A 388 17.29 23.90 -20.94
N LEU A 389 16.21 24.41 -20.32
CA LEU A 389 16.27 24.97 -18.97
C LEU A 389 16.72 23.92 -17.94
N TYR A 390 16.24 22.68 -18.08
CA TYR A 390 16.60 21.57 -17.20
C TYR A 390 18.12 21.31 -17.23
N ARG A 391 18.72 21.26 -18.42
CA ARG A 391 20.18 21.14 -18.57
C ARG A 391 20.92 22.34 -17.97
N SER A 392 20.41 23.55 -18.17
CA SER A 392 21.00 24.78 -17.58
C SER A 392 20.98 24.74 -16.05
N MET A 393 19.90 24.27 -15.43
CA MET A 393 19.80 24.16 -13.97
C MET A 393 20.69 23.08 -13.37
N LEU A 394 21.01 22.03 -14.13
CA LEU A 394 21.91 20.97 -13.71
C LEU A 394 23.38 21.30 -13.95
N ALA A 395 23.68 22.33 -14.74
CA ALA A 395 25.04 22.76 -14.99
C ALA A 395 25.75 23.10 -13.66
N GLY A 396 26.91 22.47 -13.44
CA GLY A 396 27.70 22.64 -12.22
C GLY A 396 27.16 21.91 -10.98
N ARG A 397 26.02 21.21 -11.07
CA ARG A 397 25.44 20.43 -9.96
C ARG A 397 25.76 18.93 -10.08
N ARG A 398 25.80 18.27 -8.94
CA ARG A 398 25.94 16.81 -8.79
C ARG A 398 24.61 16.20 -8.38
N VAL A 399 23.85 15.77 -9.37
CA VAL A 399 22.51 15.21 -9.20
C VAL A 399 22.44 13.78 -9.75
N LEU A 400 21.78 12.88 -9.01
CA LEU A 400 21.46 11.53 -9.47
C LEU A 400 20.03 11.48 -10.00
N ILE A 401 19.83 10.95 -11.20
CA ILE A 401 18.53 10.87 -11.85
C ILE A 401 18.17 9.41 -12.08
N LEU A 402 17.01 8.97 -11.58
CA LEU A 402 16.47 7.63 -11.81
C LEU A 402 15.24 7.70 -12.71
N LEU A 403 15.38 7.17 -13.92
CA LEU A 403 14.33 7.05 -14.93
C LEU A 403 13.79 5.62 -14.94
N ASP A 404 12.66 5.39 -14.26
CA ASP A 404 12.11 4.06 -14.06
C ASP A 404 11.10 3.68 -15.15
N ASN A 405 11.31 2.49 -15.72
CA ASN A 405 10.44 1.83 -16.68
C ASN A 405 10.24 2.63 -17.97
N ALA A 406 11.35 3.02 -18.61
CA ALA A 406 11.37 3.66 -19.91
C ALA A 406 10.99 2.66 -21.03
N HIS A 407 10.19 3.07 -22.02
CA HIS A 407 9.86 2.21 -23.16
C HIS A 407 10.84 2.36 -24.33
N ASP A 408 11.28 3.59 -24.61
CA ASP A 408 12.13 3.90 -25.76
C ASP A 408 13.15 5.01 -25.45
N LEU A 409 14.03 5.24 -26.42
CA LEU A 409 15.06 6.27 -26.34
C LEU A 409 14.48 7.70 -26.40
N MET A 410 13.33 7.91 -27.03
CA MET A 410 12.71 9.22 -27.19
C MET A 410 12.17 9.78 -25.87
N GLN A 411 11.74 8.92 -24.95
CA GLN A 411 11.40 9.32 -23.58
C GLN A 411 12.63 9.71 -22.75
N VAL A 412 13.75 9.03 -22.96
CA VAL A 412 14.96 9.22 -22.16
C VAL A 412 15.72 10.46 -22.58
N LYS A 413 15.89 10.67 -23.90
CA LYS A 413 16.78 11.70 -24.45
C LYS A 413 16.54 13.12 -23.91
N PRO A 414 15.29 13.63 -23.77
CA PRO A 414 15.03 14.96 -23.23
C PRO A 414 15.37 15.10 -21.73
N LEU A 415 15.37 13.99 -21.00
CA LEU A 415 15.64 13.93 -19.55
C LEU A 415 17.11 13.72 -19.22
N LEU A 416 17.99 13.69 -20.24
CA LEU A 416 19.43 13.57 -20.02
C LEU A 416 20.03 14.94 -19.67
N PRO A 417 20.86 15.02 -18.60
CA PRO A 417 21.39 16.29 -18.11
C PRO A 417 22.48 16.87 -19.02
N GLY A 418 23.19 16.03 -19.79
CA GLY A 418 24.23 16.46 -20.74
C GLY A 418 25.48 17.08 -20.09
N VAL A 419 25.60 17.05 -18.75
CA VAL A 419 26.67 17.68 -17.98
C VAL A 419 27.41 16.67 -17.10
N ARG A 420 28.70 16.94 -16.85
CA ARG A 420 29.52 16.13 -15.93
C ARG A 420 29.07 16.37 -14.49
N GLY A 421 29.30 15.40 -13.60
CA GLY A 421 28.87 15.48 -12.20
C GLY A 421 27.46 14.90 -11.95
N CYS A 422 26.64 14.78 -13.00
CA CYS A 422 25.36 14.09 -12.94
C CYS A 422 25.47 12.61 -13.37
N ALA A 423 24.61 11.78 -12.78
CA ALA A 423 24.46 10.38 -13.17
C ALA A 423 23.00 10.03 -13.46
N VAL A 424 22.77 9.16 -14.45
CA VAL A 424 21.43 8.71 -14.84
C VAL A 424 21.36 7.18 -14.78
N LEU A 425 20.43 6.66 -13.99
CA LEU A 425 20.05 5.26 -13.98
C LEU A 425 18.72 5.12 -14.73
N ILE A 426 18.69 4.25 -15.74
CA ILE A 426 17.49 3.97 -16.54
C ILE A 426 17.10 2.53 -16.27
N THR A 427 15.84 2.25 -15.99
CA THR A 427 15.33 0.87 -15.99
C THR A 427 14.40 0.67 -17.18
N SER A 428 14.53 -0.46 -17.87
CA SER A 428 13.66 -0.80 -18.99
C SER A 428 13.57 -2.31 -19.19
N ARG A 429 12.52 -2.75 -19.89
CA ARG A 429 12.45 -4.12 -20.42
C ARG A 429 13.23 -4.24 -21.73
N SER A 430 13.25 -3.17 -22.53
CA SER A 430 13.93 -3.09 -23.81
C SER A 430 15.40 -2.74 -23.67
N ARG A 431 16.23 -3.27 -24.57
CA ARG A 431 17.64 -2.89 -24.70
C ARG A 431 17.85 -1.64 -25.56
N THR A 432 16.88 -1.28 -26.40
CA THR A 432 16.96 -0.15 -27.35
C THR A 432 16.78 1.22 -26.67
N VAL A 433 16.45 1.23 -25.37
CA VAL A 433 16.28 2.44 -24.56
C VAL A 433 17.59 3.20 -24.28
N ALA A 434 18.73 2.52 -24.45
CA ALA A 434 20.02 3.03 -24.01
C ALA A 434 20.53 4.14 -24.95
N PRO A 435 20.77 5.37 -24.47
CA PRO A 435 21.34 6.43 -25.29
C PRO A 435 22.81 6.14 -25.64
N ALA A 436 23.32 6.81 -26.68
CA ALA A 436 24.73 6.71 -27.06
C ALA A 436 25.65 7.03 -25.86
N GLY A 437 26.64 6.14 -25.61
CA GLY A 437 27.54 6.26 -24.47
C GLY A 437 27.00 5.71 -23.14
N ALA A 438 25.75 5.23 -23.08
CA ALA A 438 25.24 4.54 -21.91
C ALA A 438 25.86 3.15 -21.76
N ARG A 439 26.14 2.76 -20.52
CA ARG A 439 26.52 1.38 -20.19
C ARG A 439 25.27 0.54 -19.97
N ILE A 440 25.12 -0.51 -20.77
CA ILE A 440 24.00 -1.45 -20.63
C ILE A 440 24.34 -2.51 -19.59
N PHE A 441 23.45 -2.69 -18.63
CA PHE A 441 23.51 -3.71 -17.58
C PHE A 441 22.34 -4.66 -17.76
N ALA A 442 22.60 -5.82 -18.36
CA ALA A 442 21.62 -6.90 -18.41
C ALA A 442 21.43 -7.48 -17.00
N VAL A 443 20.20 -7.39 -16.50
CA VAL A 443 19.81 -7.87 -15.19
C VAL A 443 19.09 -9.21 -15.34
N ASP A 444 19.81 -10.27 -15.00
CA ASP A 444 19.33 -11.64 -15.11
C ASP A 444 18.59 -12.12 -13.85
N THR A 445 17.95 -13.29 -13.96
CA THR A 445 17.37 -14.03 -12.83
C THR A 445 18.41 -14.28 -11.73
N MET A 446 17.93 -14.45 -10.48
CA MET A 446 18.83 -14.67 -9.35
C MET A 446 19.53 -16.02 -9.46
N ASN A 447 20.75 -16.12 -8.93
CA ASN A 447 21.33 -17.44 -8.67
C ASN A 447 20.69 -18.06 -7.41
N GLU A 448 20.89 -19.37 -7.23
CA GLU A 448 20.29 -20.11 -6.12
C GLU A 448 20.63 -19.54 -4.72
N PRO A 449 21.92 -19.23 -4.40
CA PRO A 449 22.26 -18.60 -3.12
C PRO A 449 21.59 -17.24 -2.87
N GLU A 450 21.40 -16.42 -3.91
CA GLU A 450 20.69 -15.15 -3.82
C GLU A 450 19.19 -15.34 -3.59
N ALA A 451 18.58 -16.26 -4.33
CA ALA A 451 17.17 -16.56 -4.24
C ALA A 451 16.77 -17.10 -2.85
N LEU A 452 17.58 -18.00 -2.28
CA LEU A 452 17.37 -18.53 -0.93
C LEU A 452 17.54 -17.44 0.15
N ARG A 453 18.51 -16.53 -0.03
CA ARG A 453 18.67 -15.39 0.88
C ARG A 453 17.47 -14.46 0.85
N LEU A 454 16.96 -14.13 -0.34
CA LEU A 454 15.75 -13.33 -0.49
C LEU A 454 14.54 -14.02 0.14
N LEU A 455 14.37 -15.33 -0.10
CA LEU A 455 13.30 -16.10 0.54
C LEU A 455 13.41 -16.05 2.07
N GLY A 456 14.63 -16.19 2.62
CA GLY A 456 14.88 -16.10 4.05
C GLY A 456 14.58 -14.72 4.63
N ALA A 457 14.94 -13.64 3.92
CA ALA A 457 14.66 -12.28 4.34
C ALA A 457 13.14 -11.99 4.41
N VAL A 458 12.35 -12.59 3.52
CA VAL A 458 10.90 -12.36 3.45
C VAL A 458 10.10 -13.33 4.33
N ALA A 459 10.41 -14.62 4.29
CA ALA A 459 9.65 -15.68 4.96
C ALA A 459 10.20 -16.05 6.35
N GLY A 460 11.45 -15.68 6.65
CA GLY A 460 12.20 -16.02 7.86
C GLY A 460 13.33 -17.00 7.58
N HIS A 461 14.56 -16.65 8.00
CA HIS A 461 15.76 -17.48 7.80
C HIS A 461 15.67 -18.85 8.48
N GLU A 462 15.08 -18.92 9.66
CA GLU A 462 14.90 -20.17 10.42
C GLU A 462 14.06 -21.20 9.64
N ARG A 463 13.03 -20.76 8.92
CA ARG A 463 12.15 -21.64 8.13
C ARG A 463 12.86 -22.19 6.90
N VAL A 464 13.66 -21.36 6.24
CA VAL A 464 14.49 -21.78 5.11
C VAL A 464 15.55 -22.79 5.59
N ALA A 465 16.15 -22.57 6.75
CA ALA A 465 17.13 -23.48 7.34
C ALA A 465 16.50 -24.81 7.79
N ALA A 466 15.25 -24.80 8.27
CA ALA A 466 14.52 -26.00 8.68
C ALA A 466 14.12 -26.92 7.51
N GLU A 467 13.85 -26.34 6.33
CA GLU A 467 13.39 -27.09 5.14
C GLU A 467 14.22 -26.73 3.88
N PRO A 468 15.53 -27.04 3.83
CA PRO A 468 16.42 -26.56 2.77
C PRO A 468 16.08 -27.10 1.38
N GLU A 469 15.69 -28.37 1.27
CA GLU A 469 15.30 -28.96 -0.03
C GLU A 469 14.00 -28.35 -0.57
N ALA A 470 13.00 -28.16 0.30
CA ALA A 470 11.75 -27.51 -0.08
C ALA A 470 11.97 -26.04 -0.45
N ALA A 471 12.88 -25.35 0.24
CA ALA A 471 13.27 -23.99 -0.11
C ALA A 471 13.86 -23.90 -1.52
N ARG A 472 14.81 -24.79 -1.86
CA ARG A 472 15.40 -24.87 -3.21
C ARG A 472 14.37 -25.13 -4.28
N GLU A 473 13.48 -26.09 -4.03
CA GLU A 473 12.41 -26.41 -4.96
C GLU A 473 11.44 -25.24 -5.16
N LEU A 474 11.08 -24.54 -4.07
CA LEU A 474 10.21 -23.39 -4.13
C LEU A 474 10.82 -22.25 -4.95
N VAL A 475 12.08 -21.89 -4.71
CA VAL A 475 12.73 -20.82 -5.49
C VAL A 475 12.94 -21.20 -6.95
N ALA A 476 13.21 -22.48 -7.23
CA ALA A 476 13.26 -23.02 -8.59
C ALA A 476 11.89 -22.93 -9.28
N SER A 477 10.80 -23.25 -8.58
CA SER A 477 9.42 -23.14 -9.08
C SER A 477 9.00 -21.69 -9.32
N CYS A 478 9.58 -20.74 -8.57
CA CYS A 478 9.46 -19.30 -8.82
C CYS A 478 10.28 -18.83 -10.04
N GLY A 479 11.01 -19.72 -10.72
CA GLY A 479 11.89 -19.38 -11.84
C GLY A 479 13.03 -18.44 -11.46
N TRP A 480 13.45 -18.44 -10.18
CA TRP A 480 14.52 -17.57 -9.68
C TRP A 480 14.25 -16.07 -9.87
N LEU A 481 12.98 -15.69 -10.05
CA LEU A 481 12.56 -14.29 -10.19
C LEU A 481 12.31 -13.67 -8.81
N PRO A 482 12.97 -12.55 -8.48
CA PRO A 482 12.78 -11.86 -7.19
C PRO A 482 11.31 -11.57 -6.87
N LEU A 483 10.52 -11.10 -7.86
CA LEU A 483 9.10 -10.82 -7.64
C LEU A 483 8.31 -12.05 -7.23
N ALA A 484 8.52 -13.19 -7.91
CA ALA A 484 7.83 -14.44 -7.60
C ALA A 484 8.25 -14.99 -6.23
N ILE A 485 9.53 -14.90 -5.89
CA ILE A 485 10.06 -15.31 -4.58
C ILE A 485 9.48 -14.45 -3.46
N ARG A 486 9.40 -13.13 -3.62
CA ARG A 486 8.78 -12.22 -2.64
C ARG A 486 7.30 -12.52 -2.45
N ILE A 487 6.57 -12.81 -3.53
CA ILE A 487 5.17 -13.21 -3.45
C ILE A 487 5.01 -14.52 -2.66
N ALA A 488 5.80 -15.54 -2.97
CA ALA A 488 5.78 -16.82 -2.25
C ALA A 488 6.16 -16.63 -0.77
N GLY A 489 7.22 -15.87 -0.49
CA GLY A 489 7.68 -15.55 0.85
C GLY A 489 6.63 -14.77 1.66
N ALA A 490 5.97 -13.78 1.07
CA ALA A 490 4.91 -13.02 1.72
C ALA A 490 3.70 -13.91 2.05
N ARG A 491 3.35 -14.87 1.18
CA ARG A 491 2.29 -15.85 1.46
C ARG A 491 2.65 -16.77 2.63
N LEU A 492 3.91 -17.18 2.73
CA LEU A 492 4.44 -17.98 3.84
C LEU A 492 4.48 -17.16 5.14
N ALA A 493 4.89 -15.89 5.08
CA ALA A 493 4.93 -15.00 6.24
C ALA A 493 3.53 -14.73 6.81
N ALA A 494 2.54 -14.52 5.94
CA ALA A 494 1.14 -14.33 6.33
C ALA A 494 0.47 -15.60 6.88
N ARG A 495 1.02 -16.80 6.62
CA ARG A 495 0.44 -18.10 7.02
C ARG A 495 1.46 -18.92 7.79
N ARG A 496 1.60 -18.62 9.09
CA ARG A 496 2.58 -19.27 9.99
C ARG A 496 2.47 -20.79 10.08
N ARG A 497 1.30 -21.39 9.77
CA ARG A 497 1.09 -22.85 9.79
C ARG A 497 1.49 -23.55 8.49
N TRP A 498 1.75 -22.83 7.41
CA TRP A 498 2.17 -23.44 6.14
C TRP A 498 3.67 -23.75 6.18
N THR A 499 4.06 -24.92 5.69
CA THR A 499 5.47 -25.28 5.51
C THR A 499 5.97 -24.79 4.14
N LEU A 500 7.29 -24.79 3.94
CA LEU A 500 7.86 -24.50 2.62
C LEU A 500 7.49 -25.62 1.65
N ALA A 501 7.48 -26.87 2.11
CA ALA A 501 7.04 -28.04 1.35
C ALA A 501 5.59 -27.91 0.84
N ASP A 502 4.66 -27.47 1.69
CA ASP A 502 3.24 -27.29 1.29
C ASP A 502 3.10 -26.34 0.10
N LEU A 503 3.84 -25.22 0.12
CA LEU A 503 3.79 -24.24 -0.96
C LEU A 503 4.54 -24.73 -2.19
N ALA A 504 5.68 -25.41 -2.03
CA ALA A 504 6.42 -26.03 -3.13
C ALA A 504 5.53 -27.02 -3.90
N VAL A 505 4.78 -27.88 -3.20
CA VAL A 505 3.84 -28.84 -3.81
C VAL A 505 2.76 -28.11 -4.64
N ARG A 506 2.20 -27.01 -4.12
CA ARG A 506 1.21 -26.20 -4.87
C ARG A 506 1.82 -25.57 -6.11
N LEU A 507 3.06 -25.10 -6.02
CA LEU A 507 3.77 -24.52 -7.16
C LEU A 507 4.18 -25.55 -8.21
N ARG A 508 4.23 -26.87 -7.90
CA ARG A 508 4.49 -27.90 -8.93
C ARG A 508 3.40 -27.95 -10.01
N ASP A 509 2.16 -27.60 -9.67
CA ASP A 509 1.04 -27.60 -10.62
C ASP A 509 1.17 -26.43 -11.62
N ASP A 510 1.64 -26.73 -12.83
CA ASP A 510 1.77 -25.77 -13.94
C ASP A 510 0.47 -25.00 -14.23
N VAL A 511 -0.70 -25.62 -14.04
CA VAL A 511 -2.00 -24.99 -14.31
C VAL A 511 -2.29 -23.91 -13.28
N ARG A 512 -2.01 -24.17 -11.99
CA ARG A 512 -2.31 -23.27 -10.86
C ARG A 512 -1.14 -22.39 -10.43
N ARG A 513 0.09 -22.64 -10.91
CA ARG A 513 1.32 -21.96 -10.46
C ARG A 513 1.21 -20.44 -10.49
N LEU A 514 0.69 -19.87 -11.58
CA LEU A 514 0.53 -18.41 -11.69
C LEU A 514 -0.54 -17.85 -10.74
N ASP A 515 -1.58 -18.63 -10.41
CA ASP A 515 -2.61 -18.22 -9.45
C ASP A 515 -2.08 -18.27 -8.01
N GLU A 516 -1.19 -19.22 -7.72
CA GLU A 516 -0.50 -19.34 -6.46
C GLU A 516 0.56 -18.23 -6.29
N LEU A 517 1.13 -17.70 -7.37
CA LEU A 517 2.06 -16.56 -7.35
C LEU A 517 1.31 -15.21 -7.38
N ARG A 518 0.40 -15.03 -6.41
CA ARG A 518 -0.34 -13.78 -6.18
C ARG A 518 -0.53 -13.46 -4.70
N VAL A 519 -0.45 -12.17 -4.34
CA VAL A 519 -0.88 -11.60 -3.05
C VAL A 519 -1.89 -10.48 -3.29
N GLY A 520 -3.13 -10.67 -2.84
CA GLY A 520 -4.21 -9.71 -3.08
C GLY A 520 -4.45 -9.49 -4.58
N LYS A 521 -4.38 -8.24 -5.03
CA LYS A 521 -4.51 -7.84 -6.44
C LYS A 521 -3.17 -7.85 -7.21
N TYR A 522 -2.04 -8.15 -6.57
CA TYR A 522 -0.71 -8.13 -7.18
C TYR A 522 -0.20 -9.56 -7.43
N GLY A 523 -0.02 -9.93 -8.69
CA GLY A 523 0.53 -11.23 -9.07
C GLY A 523 1.70 -11.14 -10.05
N MET A 524 2.44 -12.24 -10.15
CA MET A 524 3.47 -12.40 -11.19
C MET A 524 2.85 -12.31 -12.59
N GLU A 525 1.63 -12.82 -12.75
CA GLU A 525 0.88 -12.74 -14.01
C GLU A 525 0.69 -11.31 -14.50
N ASP A 526 0.40 -10.35 -13.60
CA ASP A 526 0.16 -8.96 -14.00
C ASP A 526 1.42 -8.28 -14.57
N SER A 527 2.61 -8.67 -14.09
CA SER A 527 3.87 -8.18 -14.65
C SER A 527 4.11 -8.67 -16.08
N ILE A 528 3.69 -9.90 -16.39
CA ILE A 528 3.83 -10.51 -17.72
C ILE A 528 2.75 -9.95 -18.66
N ARG A 529 1.52 -9.85 -18.17
CA ARG A 529 0.35 -9.33 -18.91
C ARG A 529 0.63 -7.95 -19.50
N ARG A 530 1.23 -7.03 -18.74
CA ARG A 530 1.61 -5.70 -19.23
C ARG A 530 2.53 -5.74 -20.46
N GLY A 531 3.49 -6.66 -20.50
CA GLY A 531 4.37 -6.81 -21.66
C GLY A 531 3.63 -7.39 -22.87
N TYR A 532 2.66 -8.28 -22.64
CA TYR A 532 1.86 -8.90 -23.70
C TYR A 532 0.81 -7.96 -24.29
N GLU A 533 0.15 -7.13 -23.47
CA GLU A 533 -0.86 -6.15 -23.92
C GLU A 533 -0.26 -5.02 -24.75
N ALA A 534 1.05 -4.78 -24.64
CA ALA A 534 1.78 -3.81 -25.46
C ALA A 534 2.19 -4.35 -26.84
N LEU A 535 1.96 -5.64 -27.13
CA LEU A 535 2.37 -6.24 -28.39
C LEU A 535 1.39 -5.97 -29.53
N ASP A 536 1.95 -5.79 -30.72
CA ASP A 536 1.19 -5.88 -31.96
C ASP A 536 0.59 -7.29 -32.17
N PRO A 537 -0.46 -7.42 -33.00
CA PRO A 537 -1.15 -8.69 -33.23
C PRO A 537 -0.23 -9.83 -33.70
N CYS A 538 0.79 -9.53 -34.51
CA CYS A 538 1.71 -10.54 -35.04
C CYS A 538 2.65 -11.10 -33.95
N PRO A 539 3.45 -10.29 -33.22
CA PRO A 539 4.22 -10.75 -32.06
C PRO A 539 3.36 -11.46 -31.00
N ALA A 540 2.15 -10.96 -30.71
CA ALA A 540 1.24 -11.61 -29.77
C ALA A 540 0.85 -13.03 -30.23
N ARG A 541 0.66 -13.23 -31.53
CA ARG A 541 0.42 -14.54 -32.13
C ARG A 541 1.63 -15.45 -32.03
N VAL A 542 2.83 -14.94 -32.31
CA VAL A 542 4.09 -15.68 -32.16
C VAL A 542 4.24 -16.17 -30.73
N PHE A 543 4.04 -15.28 -29.76
CA PHE A 543 4.13 -15.59 -28.34
C PHE A 543 3.22 -16.76 -27.92
N ARG A 544 1.95 -16.74 -28.34
CA ARG A 544 1.00 -17.83 -28.03
C ARG A 544 1.41 -19.16 -28.69
N ARG A 545 1.89 -19.14 -29.93
CA ARG A 545 2.30 -20.36 -30.66
C ARG A 545 3.62 -20.95 -30.18
N VAL A 546 4.59 -20.12 -29.80
CA VAL A 546 5.84 -20.59 -29.20
C VAL A 546 5.58 -21.37 -27.91
N ALA A 547 4.64 -20.91 -27.09
CA ALA A 547 4.23 -21.66 -25.90
C ALA A 547 3.61 -23.02 -26.22
N ALA A 548 3.01 -23.14 -27.40
CA ALA A 548 2.46 -24.38 -27.91
C ALA A 548 3.57 -25.41 -28.20
N ALA A 549 4.74 -24.97 -28.69
CA ALA A 549 5.84 -25.87 -29.00
C ALA A 549 6.47 -26.54 -27.77
N GLY A 550 6.24 -26.02 -26.56
CA GLY A 550 6.72 -26.61 -25.30
C GLY A 550 8.24 -26.57 -25.10
N VAL A 551 8.98 -25.97 -26.03
CA VAL A 551 10.45 -25.89 -25.98
C VAL A 551 10.89 -24.63 -25.23
N ALA A 552 11.86 -24.77 -24.33
CA ALA A 552 12.40 -23.64 -23.58
C ALA A 552 13.34 -22.75 -24.42
N VAL A 553 14.07 -23.36 -25.37
CA VAL A 553 15.02 -22.68 -26.27
C VAL A 553 14.70 -23.07 -27.71
N PHE A 554 14.61 -22.10 -28.61
CA PHE A 554 14.21 -22.35 -30.00
C PHE A 554 14.89 -21.36 -30.95
N GLY A 555 15.18 -21.82 -32.17
CA GLY A 555 15.87 -21.04 -33.20
C GLY A 555 14.93 -20.23 -34.08
N ARG A 556 15.45 -19.21 -34.76
CA ARG A 556 14.69 -18.37 -35.71
C ARG A 556 13.97 -19.19 -36.78
N SER A 557 14.66 -20.15 -37.39
CA SER A 557 14.10 -21.00 -38.45
C SER A 557 12.89 -21.82 -37.98
N SER A 558 12.93 -22.36 -36.76
CA SER A 558 11.82 -23.10 -36.16
C SER A 558 10.57 -22.23 -35.98
N VAL A 559 10.74 -20.95 -35.63
CA VAL A 559 9.64 -19.99 -35.47
C VAL A 559 9.02 -19.65 -36.82
N ALA A 560 9.84 -19.41 -37.85
CA ALA A 560 9.38 -19.16 -39.21
C ALA A 560 8.51 -20.33 -39.73
N THR A 561 8.97 -21.58 -39.54
CA THR A 561 8.21 -22.78 -39.89
C THR A 561 6.91 -22.90 -39.09
N LEU A 562 6.95 -22.68 -37.76
CA LEU A 562 5.77 -22.76 -36.88
C LEU A 562 4.68 -21.76 -37.25
N LEU A 563 5.07 -20.61 -37.80
CA LEU A 563 4.16 -19.52 -38.16
C LEU A 563 3.72 -19.55 -39.61
N GLY A 564 4.47 -20.24 -40.49
CA GLY A 564 4.26 -20.15 -41.93
C GLY A 564 4.57 -18.75 -42.48
N VAL A 565 5.55 -18.06 -41.90
CA VAL A 565 5.97 -16.70 -42.31
C VAL A 565 7.42 -16.72 -42.78
N GLY A 566 7.84 -15.70 -43.54
CA GLY A 566 9.23 -15.54 -43.94
C GLY A 566 10.17 -15.30 -42.76
N GLU A 567 11.45 -15.65 -42.89
CA GLU A 567 12.44 -15.54 -41.81
C GLU A 567 12.57 -14.12 -41.24
N GLN A 568 12.43 -13.09 -42.07
CA GLN A 568 12.50 -11.70 -41.63
C GLN A 568 11.33 -11.34 -40.72
N GLN A 569 10.09 -11.72 -41.08
CA GLN A 569 8.92 -11.46 -40.22
C GLN A 569 9.00 -12.23 -38.90
N ALA A 570 9.54 -13.45 -38.92
CA ALA A 570 9.80 -14.22 -37.71
C ALA A 570 10.85 -13.53 -36.83
N ARG A 571 11.92 -13.00 -37.44
CA ARG A 571 12.96 -12.24 -36.75
C ARG A 571 12.38 -11.00 -36.08
N ASP A 572 11.69 -10.15 -36.84
CA ASP A 572 11.14 -8.89 -36.33
C ASP A 572 10.17 -9.15 -35.17
N ALA A 573 9.31 -10.16 -35.29
CA ALA A 573 8.39 -10.54 -34.23
C ALA A 573 9.11 -11.05 -32.97
N MET A 574 10.21 -11.77 -33.14
CA MET A 574 11.03 -12.28 -32.03
C MET A 574 11.81 -11.17 -31.33
N GLU A 575 12.37 -10.23 -32.09
CA GLU A 575 13.01 -9.01 -31.57
C GLU A 575 12.00 -8.17 -30.77
N CYS A 576 10.77 -7.98 -31.27
CA CYS A 576 9.69 -7.33 -30.51
C CYS A 576 9.36 -8.03 -29.19
N LEU A 577 9.39 -9.38 -29.15
CA LEU A 577 9.15 -10.13 -27.92
C LEU A 577 10.32 -10.04 -26.93
N VAL A 578 11.56 -9.92 -27.41
CA VAL A 578 12.73 -9.63 -26.58
C VAL A 578 12.61 -8.22 -25.99
N ASP A 579 12.25 -7.23 -26.80
CA ASP A 579 12.08 -5.84 -26.35
C ASP A 579 10.94 -5.68 -25.33
N ALA A 580 9.86 -6.45 -25.47
CA ALA A 580 8.78 -6.52 -24.48
C ALA A 580 9.17 -7.26 -23.18
N GLY A 581 10.36 -7.87 -23.14
CA GLY A 581 10.84 -8.68 -22.02
C GLY A 581 10.02 -9.95 -21.81
N LEU A 582 9.54 -10.55 -22.91
CA LEU A 582 8.82 -11.83 -22.94
C LEU A 582 9.71 -12.98 -23.41
N LEU A 583 10.81 -12.67 -24.10
CA LEU A 583 11.85 -13.62 -24.49
C LEU A 583 13.24 -13.11 -24.12
N GLU A 584 14.19 -14.02 -24.02
CA GLU A 584 15.62 -13.75 -23.86
C GLU A 584 16.37 -14.24 -25.09
N GLU A 585 17.38 -13.50 -25.54
CA GLU A 585 18.34 -14.03 -26.52
C GLU A 585 19.23 -15.08 -25.84
N HIS A 586 19.43 -16.20 -26.53
CA HIS A 586 20.22 -17.33 -26.06
C HIS A 586 21.27 -17.72 -27.10
N GLY A 587 22.03 -16.76 -27.62
CA GLY A 587 22.99 -16.94 -28.70
C GLY A 587 22.62 -16.11 -29.92
N ALA A 588 23.33 -16.29 -31.04
CA ALA A 588 23.14 -15.45 -32.23
C ALA A 588 21.80 -15.69 -32.96
N ASP A 589 21.24 -16.90 -32.89
CA ASP A 589 20.03 -17.28 -33.64
C ASP A 589 19.01 -18.07 -32.79
N SER A 590 19.16 -18.06 -31.46
CA SER A 590 18.33 -18.82 -30.53
C SER A 590 17.77 -17.93 -29.44
N TYR A 591 16.54 -18.25 -29.02
CA TYR A 591 15.79 -17.49 -28.03
C TYR A 591 15.30 -18.43 -26.94
N ARG A 592 15.14 -17.90 -25.73
CA ARG A 592 14.65 -18.62 -24.56
C ARG A 592 13.39 -17.95 -24.04
N CYS A 593 12.39 -18.78 -23.71
CA CYS A 593 11.19 -18.32 -23.00
C CYS A 593 11.25 -18.77 -21.54
N HIS A 594 11.11 -17.83 -20.62
CA HIS A 594 11.11 -18.12 -19.18
C HIS A 594 9.87 -18.95 -18.79
N ASP A 595 10.01 -19.92 -17.87
CA ASP A 595 8.96 -20.90 -17.57
C ASP A 595 7.62 -20.25 -17.15
N LEU A 596 7.65 -19.24 -16.27
CA LEU A 596 6.42 -18.53 -15.87
C LEU A 596 5.79 -17.74 -17.02
N VAL A 597 6.61 -17.23 -17.96
CA VAL A 597 6.14 -16.53 -19.16
C VAL A 597 5.51 -17.53 -20.14
N ARG A 598 6.10 -18.73 -20.28
CA ARG A 598 5.52 -19.84 -21.06
C ARG A 598 4.18 -20.29 -20.51
N LEU A 599 4.02 -20.41 -19.18
CA LEU A 599 2.73 -20.73 -18.56
C LEU A 599 1.67 -19.66 -18.86
N PHE A 600 2.06 -18.38 -18.82
CA PHE A 600 1.16 -17.29 -19.18
C PHE A 600 0.76 -17.36 -20.66
N ALA A 601 1.72 -17.55 -21.56
CA ALA A 601 1.49 -17.68 -22.99
C ALA A 601 0.54 -18.86 -23.32
N ARG A 602 0.68 -19.99 -22.62
CA ARG A 602 -0.24 -21.13 -22.71
C ARG A 602 -1.67 -20.75 -22.31
N ARG A 603 -1.86 -20.03 -21.19
CA ARG A 603 -3.19 -19.51 -20.80
C ARG A 603 -3.79 -18.60 -21.86
N GLN A 604 -2.97 -17.76 -22.50
CA GLN A 604 -3.44 -16.89 -23.59
C GLN A 604 -3.81 -17.68 -24.85
N LEU A 605 -3.05 -18.72 -25.20
CA LEU A 605 -3.38 -19.61 -26.32
C LEU A 605 -4.74 -20.31 -26.10
N GLU A 606 -5.00 -20.77 -24.87
CA GLU A 606 -6.29 -21.40 -24.51
C GLU A 606 -7.48 -20.44 -24.60
N ARG A 607 -7.25 -19.16 -24.37
CA ARG A 607 -8.23 -18.07 -24.44
C ARG A 607 -8.27 -17.38 -25.80
N SER A 608 -7.49 -17.85 -26.78
CA SER A 608 -7.39 -17.21 -28.08
C SER A 608 -8.76 -17.17 -28.79
N PRO A 609 -9.11 -16.05 -29.44
CA PRO A 609 -10.32 -15.98 -30.26
C PRO A 609 -10.25 -16.90 -31.49
N ASP A 610 -9.05 -17.28 -31.95
CA ASP A 610 -8.85 -18.16 -33.10
C ASP A 610 -9.12 -19.65 -32.74
N PRO A 611 -10.11 -20.31 -33.38
CA PRO A 611 -10.40 -21.72 -33.17
C PRO A 611 -9.23 -22.66 -33.47
N ALA A 612 -8.37 -22.34 -34.45
CA ALA A 612 -7.21 -23.15 -34.80
C ALA A 612 -6.14 -23.10 -33.70
N GLU A 613 -5.93 -21.92 -33.10
CA GLU A 613 -5.05 -21.75 -31.94
C GLU A 613 -5.58 -22.48 -30.71
N ARG A 614 -6.90 -22.45 -30.47
CA ARG A 614 -7.52 -23.22 -29.38
C ARG A 614 -7.43 -24.73 -29.63
N ALA A 615 -7.53 -25.20 -30.87
CA ALA A 615 -7.36 -26.60 -31.22
C ALA A 615 -5.92 -27.07 -30.94
N ALA A 616 -4.92 -26.27 -31.31
CA ALA A 616 -3.51 -26.54 -30.99
C ALA A 616 -3.28 -26.63 -29.47
N ALA A 617 -3.89 -25.75 -28.67
CA ALA A 617 -3.84 -25.84 -27.20
C ALA A 617 -4.46 -27.13 -26.63
N ARG A 618 -5.51 -27.67 -27.25
CA ARG A 618 -6.14 -28.93 -26.80
C ARG A 618 -5.28 -30.15 -27.10
N VAL A 619 -4.64 -30.21 -28.28
CA VAL A 619 -3.71 -31.28 -28.65
C VAL A 619 -2.54 -31.36 -27.66
N LEU A 620 -2.05 -30.22 -27.20
CA LEU A 620 -0.96 -30.12 -26.22
C LEU A 620 -1.36 -30.41 -24.76
N ARG A 621 -2.66 -30.38 -24.44
CA ARG A 621 -3.15 -30.93 -23.17
C ARG A 621 -3.22 -32.46 -23.21
N GLY A 622 -3.50 -33.04 -24.37
CA GLY A 622 -3.50 -34.49 -24.58
C GLY A 622 -2.09 -35.09 -24.67
N ALA A 623 -1.15 -34.36 -25.27
CA ALA A 623 0.27 -34.68 -25.27
C ALA A 623 0.96 -34.09 -24.02
N ALA A 624 0.65 -34.62 -22.83
CA ALA A 624 1.50 -34.35 -21.68
C ALA A 624 2.92 -34.87 -22.00
N PRO A 625 3.98 -34.03 -21.92
CA PRO A 625 5.32 -34.55 -22.12
C PRO A 625 5.64 -35.47 -20.94
N ALA A 626 5.99 -36.72 -21.25
CA ALA A 626 6.83 -37.52 -20.37
C ALA A 626 7.98 -36.63 -19.91
N ARG A 627 8.16 -36.52 -18.59
CA ARG A 627 9.19 -35.71 -17.92
C ARG A 627 10.52 -35.75 -18.68
N THR A 628 10.83 -34.72 -19.45
CA THR A 628 12.20 -34.46 -19.86
C THR A 628 12.90 -33.83 -18.67
N SER A 629 13.53 -34.70 -17.88
CA SER A 629 14.76 -34.37 -17.16
C SER A 629 15.75 -33.79 -18.18
N ALA A 630 15.67 -32.50 -18.47
CA ALA A 630 16.72 -31.80 -19.18
C ALA A 630 17.89 -31.67 -18.22
N ALA A 631 18.92 -32.47 -18.49
CA ALA A 631 20.18 -32.47 -17.79
C ALA A 631 20.72 -31.04 -17.60
N ARG A 632 21.23 -30.79 -16.38
CA ARG A 632 22.27 -29.81 -16.08
C ARG A 632 23.26 -29.72 -17.26
N ALA A 633 23.26 -28.60 -17.97
CA ALA A 633 24.47 -28.14 -18.64
C ALA A 633 25.26 -27.30 -17.61
N PRO A 634 26.50 -27.65 -17.26
CA PRO A 634 27.32 -26.79 -16.44
C PRO A 634 27.57 -25.49 -17.21
N ARG A 635 27.47 -24.35 -16.50
CA ARG A 635 27.99 -23.06 -16.98
C ARG A 635 29.45 -23.27 -17.36
N SER A 636 29.79 -23.18 -18.65
CA SER A 636 31.18 -23.10 -19.07
C SER A 636 31.79 -21.84 -18.46
N ALA A 637 32.76 -22.03 -17.58
CA ALA A 637 33.66 -20.96 -17.18
C ALA A 637 34.37 -20.44 -18.44
N PRO A 638 34.65 -19.13 -18.55
CA PRO A 638 35.52 -18.64 -19.61
C PRO A 638 36.90 -19.27 -19.42
N ALA A 639 37.42 -19.89 -20.48
CA ALA A 639 38.78 -20.43 -20.51
C ALA A 639 39.78 -19.32 -20.13
N PRO A 640 40.83 -19.62 -19.33
CA PRO A 640 41.85 -18.62 -19.03
C PRO A 640 42.58 -18.24 -20.31
N VAL A 641 42.55 -16.95 -20.62
CA VAL A 641 43.41 -16.32 -21.61
C VAL A 641 44.86 -16.65 -21.20
N ARG A 642 45.54 -17.46 -22.02
CA ARG A 642 46.98 -17.66 -21.88
C ARG A 642 47.66 -16.32 -22.11
N SER A 643 48.27 -15.80 -21.07
CA SER A 643 49.21 -14.68 -21.11
C SER A 643 50.40 -15.05 -21.99
N ALA A 644 50.49 -14.47 -23.17
CA ALA A 644 51.74 -14.35 -23.90
C ALA A 644 52.44 -13.08 -23.38
N SER A 645 53.22 -13.24 -22.31
CA SER A 645 54.25 -12.28 -21.92
C SER A 645 55.58 -12.82 -22.42
N GLY A 646 56.26 -11.99 -23.21
CA GLY A 646 57.49 -12.34 -23.92
C GLY A 646 58.66 -12.68 -23.03
N CYS A 647 59.56 -13.49 -23.58
CA CYS A 647 60.96 -13.59 -23.16
C CYS A 647 61.83 -12.86 -24.18
N THR A 648 62.37 -11.73 -23.72
CA THR A 648 63.77 -11.27 -23.84
C THR A 648 64.52 -11.34 -25.17
N GLN A 649 64.96 -10.16 -25.57
CA GLN A 649 66.14 -9.86 -26.38
C GLN A 649 67.39 -10.63 -25.91
N THR A 650 68.19 -11.10 -26.87
CA THR A 650 69.66 -10.96 -26.94
C THR A 650 70.09 -11.11 -28.40
N GLY A 651 70.75 -10.09 -28.96
CA GLY A 651 71.47 -10.15 -30.25
C GLY A 651 72.79 -10.92 -30.14
N PRO A 652 73.75 -10.80 -31.09
CA PRO A 652 73.84 -9.89 -32.23
C PRO A 652 73.41 -10.48 -33.58
#